data_AF-A0A8H3NAY3-F1
#
_entry.id   AF-A0A8H3NAY3-F1
#
_cell.length_a   1.000
_cell.length_b   1.000
_cell.length_c   1.000
_cell.angle_alpha   90.00
_cell.angle_beta   90.00
_cell.angle_gamma   90.00
#
_symmetry.space_group_name_H-M   'P 1'
#
loop_
_entity.id
_entity.type
_entity.pdbx_description
1 polymer ?
#
loop_
_entity_poly.entity_id
_entity_poly.type
_entity_poly.pdbx_seq_one_letter_code
_entity_poly.pdbx_strand_id
1 'polypeptide(L)'
;MSPHTGWPRTVQSSLLKKHRSSLCTRQHTSSSLPRSFSTTAGRHVQQSADFSSTSRSYDRLGRGAKEKLLDREFFLSLLSSASTKREAKSYLARLKAQHRKSPDENKPESVKAATTPTLPSGVNLGSFYGASRSVYESPVFRQGPSPTPPPPREPLERLHLALVRLSTPQSLDDGIIDGVAKTLSQLNRLGLTCCVVVDPGTEEVASTLRQVAIEQADRLAIAIQKQPDSKSLRLDSVFTFDPSGSDLPQVFSRKALLNPLRHGHTVILTPIAYTKDVPRAAIVPANDAVLALTKELAGLASTPDPDEDPMVTAERIGRLQREVSLDRVILLDSLGGIPAFNRRQTSHVFINMEQEYDDIENELLQAREIVPAAESSLLKAAPSSIADNNPISKFVNAEVVPVPSGPPEELKMATPPGSAIEGHLENLRVAQKALAMLPSASSGVITSPFEVASSAQTSPPSEFSAVGTRRQRNPLIHNLLTDKPLLSSSLPMSRRGPMNIGQGTIYPVTSHTTFVKRGMPVTMLPNPWVEPWTAQSRPRLKLDDPSIDLPRLVHLIEDSFDRKLDVQDYLNRVNDRLAGLIIAGEYEGGAILTWELPPGVEDDGSEASNARMVPYLDKFAVLKRSQGAGGVADIVFNAMVRSCFPNGVCWRSRKNNPVNKWYFERSLGTWKLSDTNWTMFWTTPGLVEDSQKFRDYEAVCRSIQPSWADDTGVVD
;
A
#
# COMPACT_ATOMS: atom_id res chain seq x y z
N MET A 1 -60.09 10.59 -29.89
CA MET A 1 -60.06 10.54 -31.37
C MET A 1 -58.71 11.05 -31.83
N SER A 2 -58.08 10.28 -32.72
CA SER A 2 -56.75 10.42 -33.38
C SER A 2 -56.69 11.66 -34.32
N PRO A 3 -55.60 11.98 -35.07
CA PRO A 3 -54.57 11.09 -35.66
C PRO A 3 -53.11 11.62 -35.66
N HIS A 4 -52.15 10.75 -36.03
CA HIS A 4 -51.23 10.94 -37.17
C HIS A 4 -50.31 9.72 -37.35
N THR A 5 -50.25 9.22 -38.58
CA THR A 5 -49.50 8.04 -39.06
C THR A 5 -48.56 8.44 -40.20
N GLY A 6 -47.44 7.73 -40.35
CA GLY A 6 -46.57 7.83 -41.53
C GLY A 6 -45.34 6.93 -41.43
N TRP A 7 -45.29 5.91 -42.29
CA TRP A 7 -44.32 4.81 -42.37
C TRP A 7 -43.72 4.79 -43.82
N PRO A 8 -42.83 3.87 -44.23
CA PRO A 8 -41.40 4.14 -44.52
C PRO A 8 -41.00 3.90 -45.99
N ARG A 9 -39.71 4.09 -46.35
CA ARG A 9 -39.12 3.60 -47.62
C ARG A 9 -37.66 3.13 -47.49
N THR A 10 -37.44 1.91 -47.97
CA THR A 10 -36.20 1.31 -48.49
C THR A 10 -35.81 1.92 -49.85
N VAL A 11 -34.54 1.76 -50.29
CA VAL A 11 -34.10 1.34 -51.65
C VAL A 11 -32.59 1.61 -51.92
N GLN A 12 -31.90 0.53 -52.33
CA GLN A 12 -30.85 0.30 -53.34
C GLN A 12 -29.56 1.13 -53.52
N SER A 13 -28.59 0.37 -54.03
CA SER A 13 -27.20 0.61 -54.42
C SER A 13 -26.98 1.48 -55.66
N SER A 14 -25.74 1.97 -55.86
CA SER A 14 -24.94 1.68 -57.07
C SER A 14 -23.59 2.45 -57.15
N LEU A 15 -22.59 1.73 -57.67
CA LEU A 15 -21.55 2.14 -58.63
C LEU A 15 -20.52 3.24 -58.28
N LEU A 16 -19.24 2.85 -58.26
CA LEU A 16 -18.12 3.72 -58.63
C LEU A 16 -17.17 3.02 -59.62
N LYS A 17 -16.80 3.79 -60.65
CA LYS A 17 -16.09 3.46 -61.88
C LYS A 17 -14.56 3.51 -61.73
N LYS A 18 -13.90 2.48 -62.27
CA LYS A 18 -12.81 2.43 -63.28
C LYS A 18 -11.47 3.20 -63.13
N HIS A 19 -10.41 2.38 -63.19
CA HIS A 19 -9.18 2.40 -64.03
C HIS A 19 -8.07 3.46 -63.86
N ARG A 20 -6.81 2.99 -63.73
CA ARG A 20 -5.85 2.87 -64.87
C ARG A 20 -4.51 2.18 -64.52
N SER A 21 -3.77 1.88 -65.59
CA SER A 21 -2.38 1.38 -65.80
C SER A 21 -2.16 -0.14 -65.69
N SER A 22 -2.17 -0.93 -66.78
CA SER A 22 -1.33 -1.03 -68.00
C SER A 22 -0.18 -2.04 -67.85
N LEU A 23 -0.25 -3.10 -68.68
CA LEU A 23 0.72 -4.18 -68.86
C LEU A 23 1.96 -3.74 -69.66
N CYS A 24 3.12 -4.36 -69.40
CA CYS A 24 4.05 -4.75 -70.45
C CYS A 24 4.85 -6.00 -70.07
N THR A 25 5.04 -6.86 -71.06
CA THR A 25 5.50 -8.26 -71.01
C THR A 25 6.97 -8.37 -71.43
N ARG A 26 7.76 -9.30 -70.84
CA ARG A 26 8.64 -10.21 -71.61
C ARG A 26 9.25 -11.34 -70.77
N GLN A 27 9.34 -12.49 -71.43
CA GLN A 27 9.66 -13.84 -70.96
C GLN A 27 11.18 -14.08 -70.79
N HIS A 28 11.58 -15.09 -70.00
CA HIS A 28 12.56 -16.12 -70.41
C HIS A 28 12.56 -17.32 -69.42
N THR A 29 11.97 -18.42 -69.90
CA THR A 29 12.43 -19.84 -69.89
C THR A 29 13.02 -20.53 -68.63
N SER A 30 12.25 -21.54 -68.17
CA SER A 30 12.57 -22.97 -67.98
C SER A 30 13.26 -23.54 -66.72
N SER A 31 12.58 -24.59 -66.20
CA SER A 31 13.03 -25.77 -65.42
C SER A 31 12.92 -25.65 -63.88
N SER A 32 12.36 -26.58 -63.10
CA SER A 32 11.49 -27.76 -63.32
C SER A 32 10.91 -28.14 -61.94
N LEU A 33 9.66 -28.62 -61.93
CA LEU A 33 8.79 -29.00 -60.79
C LEU A 33 9.27 -30.28 -60.03
N PRO A 34 8.63 -30.73 -58.91
CA PRO A 34 7.36 -30.28 -58.32
C PRO A 34 7.32 -30.01 -56.80
N ARG A 35 6.48 -29.05 -56.41
CA ARG A 35 5.78 -29.02 -55.12
C ARG A 35 4.49 -29.82 -55.24
N SER A 36 4.24 -30.70 -54.28
CA SER A 36 2.91 -31.25 -53.98
C SER A 36 2.03 -30.13 -53.40
N PHE A 37 0.91 -29.84 -54.07
CA PHE A 37 -0.16 -29.03 -53.52
C PHE A 37 -1.23 -29.97 -52.95
N SER A 38 -1.41 -29.93 -51.63
CA SER A 38 -2.66 -30.33 -51.00
C SER A 38 -3.42 -29.06 -50.63
N THR A 39 -4.46 -28.79 -51.40
CA THR A 39 -5.46 -27.75 -51.16
C THR A 39 -6.33 -28.14 -49.98
N THR A 40 -6.31 -27.35 -48.91
CA THR A 40 -7.45 -27.20 -48.00
C THR A 40 -7.69 -25.72 -47.78
N ALA A 41 -8.71 -25.21 -48.47
CA ALA A 41 -9.31 -23.91 -48.19
C ALA A 41 -10.22 -24.07 -46.97
N GLY A 42 -10.15 -23.11 -46.04
CA GLY A 42 -11.09 -23.00 -44.94
C GLY A 42 -10.45 -22.89 -43.56
N ARG A 43 -9.69 -21.82 -43.30
CA ARG A 43 -9.56 -21.28 -41.94
C ARG A 43 -9.62 -19.77 -41.97
N HIS A 44 -10.62 -19.25 -41.28
CA HIS A 44 -10.74 -17.85 -40.88
C HIS A 44 -9.45 -17.48 -40.13
N VAL A 45 -8.63 -16.61 -40.74
CA VAL A 45 -7.39 -16.14 -40.12
C VAL A 45 -7.76 -15.15 -39.02
N GLN A 46 -8.00 -15.65 -37.80
CA GLN A 46 -7.79 -14.86 -36.59
C GLN A 46 -6.27 -14.74 -36.40
N GLN A 47 -5.63 -13.81 -37.12
CA GLN A 47 -4.30 -13.34 -36.78
C GLN A 47 -4.40 -12.33 -35.64
N SER A 48 -4.78 -12.80 -34.46
CA SER A 48 -4.27 -12.22 -33.22
C SER A 48 -2.89 -12.84 -33.02
N ALA A 49 -1.87 -12.26 -33.67
CA ALA A 49 -0.49 -12.56 -33.30
C ALA A 49 -0.29 -12.02 -31.89
N ASP A 50 -0.30 -12.91 -30.91
CA ASP A 50 -0.01 -12.59 -29.52
C ASP A 50 1.48 -12.23 -29.41
N PHE A 51 1.78 -10.95 -29.63
CA PHE A 51 3.11 -10.38 -29.43
C PHE A 51 3.39 -10.30 -27.93
N SER A 52 3.97 -11.38 -27.39
CA SER A 52 4.57 -11.41 -26.06
C SER A 52 6.09 -11.20 -26.15
N SER A 53 6.70 -10.55 -25.16
CA SER A 53 8.15 -10.45 -24.97
C SER A 53 8.82 -11.81 -24.84
N THR A 54 8.06 -12.84 -24.47
CA THR A 54 8.51 -14.24 -24.40
C THR A 54 8.34 -15.02 -25.71
N SER A 55 7.78 -14.40 -26.75
CA SER A 55 7.52 -15.09 -28.03
C SER A 55 8.78 -15.15 -28.91
N ARG A 56 8.93 -16.21 -29.72
CA ARG A 56 9.99 -16.31 -30.75
C ARG A 56 9.95 -15.19 -31.80
N SER A 57 8.84 -14.44 -31.86
CA SER A 57 8.70 -13.25 -32.69
C SER A 57 9.41 -12.03 -32.09
N TYR A 58 9.68 -12.00 -30.79
CA TYR A 58 10.35 -10.89 -30.11
C TYR A 58 11.74 -10.64 -30.68
N ASP A 59 12.53 -11.70 -30.87
CA ASP A 59 13.91 -11.57 -31.36
C ASP A 59 14.00 -10.95 -32.76
N ARG A 60 12.96 -11.12 -33.58
CA ARG A 60 12.85 -10.60 -34.95
C ARG A 60 12.48 -9.10 -35.02
N LEU A 61 12.12 -8.49 -33.90
CA LEU A 61 11.67 -7.10 -33.85
C LEU A 61 12.87 -6.13 -33.75
N GLY A 62 12.78 -5.00 -34.45
CA GLY A 62 13.75 -3.90 -34.31
C GLY A 62 13.71 -3.28 -32.91
N ARG A 63 14.80 -2.59 -32.50
CA ARG A 63 14.97 -2.02 -31.15
C ARG A 63 13.76 -1.20 -30.66
N GLY A 64 13.28 -0.27 -31.48
CA GLY A 64 12.13 0.56 -31.12
C GLY A 64 10.79 -0.20 -31.10
N ALA A 65 10.66 -1.30 -31.82
CA ALA A 65 9.46 -2.16 -31.75
C ALA A 65 9.48 -3.03 -30.49
N LYS A 66 10.66 -3.52 -30.09
CA LYS A 66 10.87 -4.22 -28.81
C LYS A 66 10.52 -3.33 -27.63
N GLU A 67 11.05 -2.10 -27.60
CA GLU A 67 10.76 -1.11 -26.57
C GLU A 67 9.26 -0.80 -26.45
N LYS A 68 8.58 -0.56 -27.58
CA LYS A 68 7.12 -0.33 -27.58
C LYS A 68 6.32 -1.52 -27.06
N LEU A 69 6.75 -2.75 -27.33
CA LEU A 69 6.09 -3.94 -26.79
C LEU A 69 6.32 -4.09 -25.29
N LEU A 70 7.55 -3.85 -24.83
CA LEU A 70 7.89 -3.85 -23.41
C LEU A 70 7.11 -2.78 -22.63
N ASP A 71 6.90 -1.61 -23.24
CA ASP A 71 6.05 -0.56 -22.69
C ASP A 71 4.59 -0.98 -22.66
N ARG A 72 4.08 -1.54 -23.76
CA ARG A 72 2.70 -2.03 -23.83
C ARG A 72 2.44 -3.10 -22.75
N GLU A 73 3.31 -4.10 -22.62
CA GLU A 73 3.18 -5.15 -21.61
C GLU A 73 3.26 -4.60 -20.19
N PHE A 74 4.17 -3.66 -19.96
CA PHE A 74 4.30 -2.98 -18.68
C PHE A 74 3.03 -2.22 -18.32
N PHE A 75 2.49 -1.39 -19.22
CA PHE A 75 1.24 -0.66 -18.96
C PHE A 75 0.05 -1.60 -18.78
N LEU A 76 -0.01 -2.73 -19.50
CA LEU A 76 -1.04 -3.74 -19.30
C LEU A 76 -0.91 -4.41 -17.92
N SER A 77 0.31 -4.77 -17.52
CA SER A 77 0.61 -5.31 -16.19
C SER A 77 0.24 -4.30 -15.09
N LEU A 78 0.58 -3.02 -15.28
CA LEU A 78 0.27 -1.94 -14.35
C LEU A 78 -1.23 -1.73 -14.19
N LEU A 79 -1.96 -1.66 -15.31
CA LEU A 79 -3.41 -1.50 -15.31
C LEU A 79 -4.14 -2.71 -14.72
N SER A 80 -3.57 -3.91 -14.88
CA SER A 80 -4.10 -5.13 -14.26
C SER A 80 -3.87 -5.18 -12.74
N SER A 81 -2.78 -4.54 -12.28
CA SER A 81 -2.42 -4.49 -10.86
C SER A 81 -3.14 -3.38 -10.10
N ALA A 82 -3.53 -2.29 -10.76
CA ALA A 82 -4.26 -1.19 -10.13
C ALA A 82 -5.69 -1.56 -9.73
N SER A 83 -6.18 -1.02 -8.61
CA SER A 83 -7.57 -1.23 -8.20
C SER A 83 -8.57 -0.48 -9.10
N THR A 84 -8.19 0.73 -9.56
CA THR A 84 -8.95 1.54 -10.51
C THR A 84 -8.04 2.17 -11.57
N LYS A 85 -8.61 2.45 -12.76
CA LYS A 85 -7.90 3.18 -13.84
C LYS A 85 -7.48 4.60 -13.43
N ARG A 86 -8.23 5.23 -12.51
CA ARG A 86 -7.96 6.58 -12.00
C ARG A 86 -6.68 6.61 -11.18
N GLU A 87 -6.48 5.63 -10.30
CA GLU A 87 -5.28 5.52 -9.46
C GLU A 87 -4.01 5.33 -10.31
N ALA A 88 -4.02 4.39 -11.26
CA ALA A 88 -2.90 4.19 -12.18
C ALA A 88 -2.56 5.46 -12.97
N LYS A 89 -3.58 6.18 -13.46
CA LYS A 89 -3.39 7.46 -14.17
C LYS A 89 -2.82 8.54 -13.26
N SER A 90 -3.29 8.61 -12.01
CA SER A 90 -2.81 9.57 -11.01
C SER A 90 -1.33 9.33 -10.67
N TYR A 91 -0.94 8.07 -10.47
CA TYR A 91 0.45 7.70 -10.19
C TYR A 91 1.37 8.06 -11.37
N LEU A 92 0.99 7.67 -12.59
CA LEU A 92 1.78 7.99 -13.79
C LEU A 92 1.85 9.50 -14.07
N ALA A 93 0.80 10.26 -13.75
CA ALA A 93 0.83 11.71 -13.87
C ALA A 93 1.84 12.34 -12.90
N ARG A 94 1.91 11.83 -11.65
CA ARG A 94 2.91 12.25 -10.66
C ARG A 94 4.34 11.91 -11.11
N LEU A 95 4.55 10.70 -11.61
CA LEU A 95 5.84 10.28 -12.15
C LEU A 95 6.29 11.15 -13.35
N LYS A 96 5.35 11.47 -14.26
CA LYS A 96 5.64 12.39 -15.38
C LYS A 96 5.92 13.82 -14.93
N ALA A 97 5.30 14.27 -13.85
CA ALA A 97 5.56 15.60 -13.28
C ALA A 97 6.97 15.69 -12.67
N GLN A 98 7.48 14.59 -12.09
CA GLN A 98 8.85 14.48 -11.59
C GLN A 98 9.87 14.49 -12.74
N HIS A 99 9.61 13.71 -13.80
CA HIS A 99 10.49 13.63 -14.97
C HIS A 99 10.35 14.76 -16.01
N ARG A 100 9.52 15.77 -15.78
CA ARG A 100 9.53 16.97 -16.64
C ARG A 100 10.80 17.76 -16.34
N LYS A 101 11.85 17.52 -17.13
CA LYS A 101 12.85 18.56 -17.42
C LYS A 101 12.08 19.82 -17.77
N SER A 102 12.42 20.93 -17.12
CA SER A 102 11.98 22.27 -17.54
C SER A 102 12.12 22.37 -19.07
N PRO A 103 11.07 22.78 -19.80
CA PRO A 103 11.20 22.95 -21.24
C PRO A 103 12.33 23.92 -21.51
N ASP A 104 13.16 23.59 -22.49
CA ASP A 104 14.25 24.43 -23.02
C ASP A 104 13.89 25.92 -22.98
N GLU A 105 14.50 26.69 -22.08
CA GLU A 105 14.63 28.14 -22.19
C GLU A 105 15.67 28.51 -23.28
N ASN A 106 15.58 27.87 -24.44
CA ASN A 106 16.30 28.27 -25.66
C ASN A 106 15.29 28.71 -26.72
N LYS A 107 14.44 29.65 -26.33
CA LYS A 107 13.78 30.56 -27.26
C LYS A 107 13.89 31.96 -26.66
N PRO A 108 14.62 32.90 -27.27
CA PRO A 108 14.75 34.23 -26.70
C PRO A 108 13.44 34.99 -26.96
N GLU A 109 12.49 34.91 -26.02
CA GLU A 109 11.44 35.90 -25.92
C GLU A 109 11.93 37.04 -25.01
N SER A 110 11.94 38.23 -25.61
CA SER A 110 12.40 39.47 -25.01
C SER A 110 11.55 39.87 -23.81
N VAL A 111 12.07 39.62 -22.59
CA VAL A 111 11.54 40.26 -21.38
C VAL A 111 12.44 41.43 -21.01
N LYS A 112 11.89 42.64 -21.14
CA LYS A 112 12.49 43.89 -20.67
C LYS A 112 12.61 43.82 -19.14
N ALA A 113 13.80 43.50 -18.63
CA ALA A 113 14.13 43.73 -17.23
C ALA A 113 14.68 45.15 -17.08
N ALA A 114 13.89 46.01 -16.45
CA ALA A 114 14.34 47.28 -15.93
C ALA A 114 15.22 47.03 -14.70
N THR A 115 16.52 47.28 -14.83
CA THR A 115 17.40 47.50 -13.68
C THR A 115 18.40 48.56 -14.09
N THR A 116 18.11 49.79 -13.68
CA THR A 116 19.02 50.94 -13.71
C THR A 116 20.20 50.70 -12.76
N PRO A 117 21.46 50.80 -13.21
CA PRO A 117 22.56 51.09 -12.31
C PRO A 117 22.60 52.62 -12.08
N THR A 118 22.54 53.02 -10.82
CA THR A 118 22.72 54.39 -10.35
C THR A 118 24.18 54.83 -10.48
N LEU A 119 24.45 55.91 -11.20
CA LEU A 119 25.62 56.81 -11.03
C LEU A 119 25.25 58.21 -11.58
N PRO A 120 25.96 59.30 -11.19
CA PRO A 120 25.34 60.56 -10.80
C PRO A 120 24.96 61.49 -11.96
N SER A 121 23.94 62.30 -11.68
CA SER A 121 23.53 63.58 -12.28
C SER A 121 24.25 64.04 -13.55
N GLY A 122 23.48 64.13 -14.64
CA GLY A 122 23.85 64.90 -15.83
C GLY A 122 23.27 64.36 -17.13
N VAL A 123 22.04 64.79 -17.46
CA VAL A 123 21.46 64.85 -18.82
C VAL A 123 21.50 63.55 -19.65
N ASN A 124 20.36 62.83 -19.68
CA ASN A 124 20.14 61.67 -20.56
C ASN A 124 20.09 62.09 -22.04
N LEU A 125 21.22 62.01 -22.74
CA LEU A 125 21.25 61.80 -24.19
C LEU A 125 21.46 60.31 -24.41
N GLY A 126 20.51 59.67 -25.09
CA GLY A 126 20.45 58.22 -25.29
C GLY A 126 21.78 57.63 -25.76
N SER A 127 22.01 56.38 -25.35
CA SER A 127 23.20 55.54 -25.56
C SER A 127 23.62 55.38 -27.03
N PHE A 128 24.15 56.44 -27.64
CA PHE A 128 24.79 56.41 -28.96
C PHE A 128 26.32 56.21 -28.87
N TYR A 129 26.92 56.40 -27.69
CA TYR A 129 28.37 56.28 -27.46
C TYR A 129 28.76 55.20 -26.43
N GLY A 130 27.86 54.28 -26.10
CA GLY A 130 28.16 53.15 -25.21
C GLY A 130 28.84 52.01 -25.96
N ALA A 131 29.95 51.49 -25.43
CA ALA A 131 30.60 50.30 -25.96
C ALA A 131 29.61 49.11 -26.02
N SER A 132 29.75 48.26 -27.03
CA SER A 132 28.87 47.10 -27.25
C SER A 132 28.87 46.15 -26.04
N ARG A 133 27.75 45.44 -25.85
CA ARG A 133 27.52 44.48 -24.75
C ARG A 133 28.64 43.44 -24.60
N SER A 134 29.27 43.08 -25.72
CA SER A 134 30.43 42.18 -25.82
C SER A 134 31.69 42.69 -25.08
N VAL A 135 31.82 44.00 -24.90
CA VAL A 135 32.95 44.60 -24.15
C VAL A 135 32.73 44.44 -22.65
N TYR A 136 31.49 44.61 -22.17
CA TYR A 136 31.12 44.37 -20.78
C TYR A 136 31.15 42.89 -20.40
N GLU A 137 30.93 41.99 -21.35
CA GLU A 137 30.98 40.53 -21.16
C GLU A 137 32.38 39.92 -21.39
N SER A 138 33.40 40.73 -21.68
CA SER A 138 34.76 40.22 -21.87
C SER A 138 35.41 39.83 -20.52
N PRO A 139 36.08 38.66 -20.43
CA PRO A 139 36.65 38.18 -19.17
C PRO A 139 37.80 39.09 -18.73
N VAL A 140 37.63 39.75 -17.58
CA VAL A 140 38.67 40.58 -16.97
C VAL A 140 39.62 39.67 -16.18
N PHE A 141 40.89 39.61 -16.60
CA PHE A 141 41.94 38.93 -15.83
C PHE A 141 42.13 39.64 -14.49
N ARG A 142 41.70 38.99 -13.41
CA ARG A 142 41.98 39.41 -12.03
C ARG A 142 43.04 38.50 -11.44
N GLN A 143 44.13 39.07 -10.96
CA GLN A 143 45.14 38.34 -10.20
C GLN A 143 44.73 38.37 -8.72
N GLY A 144 44.22 37.24 -8.22
CA GLY A 144 43.80 37.02 -6.83
C GLY A 144 42.68 35.97 -6.75
N PRO A 145 42.57 35.17 -5.66
CA PRO A 145 41.53 34.14 -5.54
C PRO A 145 40.16 34.80 -5.38
N SER A 146 39.36 34.81 -6.44
CA SER A 146 37.96 35.22 -6.40
C SER A 146 37.15 34.18 -5.61
N PRO A 147 36.25 34.57 -4.69
CA PRO A 147 35.23 33.64 -4.21
C PRO A 147 34.39 33.22 -5.42
N THR A 148 34.53 31.96 -5.84
CA THR A 148 33.74 31.40 -6.92
C THR A 148 32.28 31.42 -6.47
N PRO A 149 31.35 32.12 -7.17
CA PRO A 149 29.94 31.96 -6.87
C PRO A 149 29.60 30.47 -7.01
N PRO A 150 28.88 29.87 -6.05
CA PRO A 150 28.50 28.47 -6.14
C PRO A 150 27.77 28.28 -7.48
N PRO A 151 28.10 27.23 -8.25
CA PRO A 151 27.42 26.98 -9.52
C PRO A 151 25.90 26.99 -9.27
N PRO A 152 25.10 27.55 -10.19
CA PRO A 152 23.64 27.51 -10.07
C PRO A 152 23.25 26.04 -9.90
N ARG A 153 22.82 25.70 -8.68
CA ARG A 153 22.50 24.33 -8.30
C ARG A 153 21.21 23.99 -9.01
N GLU A 154 21.29 23.27 -10.13
CA GLU A 154 20.14 22.59 -10.70
C GLU A 154 19.41 21.85 -9.57
N PRO A 155 18.08 21.99 -9.43
CA PRO A 155 17.35 21.24 -8.43
C PRO A 155 17.50 19.76 -8.77
N LEU A 156 18.38 19.06 -8.05
CA LEU A 156 18.56 17.62 -8.17
C LEU A 156 17.20 16.97 -7.97
N GLU A 157 16.75 16.21 -8.98
CA GLU A 157 15.52 15.41 -8.90
C GLU A 157 15.61 14.49 -7.67
N ARG A 158 14.59 14.56 -6.80
CA ARG A 158 14.57 13.79 -5.55
C ARG A 158 14.57 12.30 -5.88
N LEU A 159 15.53 11.56 -5.33
CA LEU A 159 15.64 10.13 -5.59
C LEU A 159 14.63 9.36 -4.72
N HIS A 160 13.70 8.68 -5.37
CA HIS A 160 12.71 7.81 -4.72
C HIS A 160 13.22 6.37 -4.63
N LEU A 161 13.33 5.86 -3.40
CA LEU A 161 13.94 4.57 -3.08
C LEU A 161 12.98 3.59 -2.42
N ALA A 162 13.20 2.30 -2.71
CA ALA A 162 12.71 1.18 -1.93
C ALA A 162 13.89 0.40 -1.35
N LEU A 163 13.88 0.20 -0.03
CA LEU A 163 14.82 -0.67 0.67
C LEU A 163 14.18 -2.05 0.82
N VAL A 164 14.82 -3.08 0.26
CA VAL A 164 14.29 -4.45 0.23
C VAL A 164 15.22 -5.36 1.01
N ARG A 165 14.71 -6.12 1.98
CA ARG A 165 15.43 -7.25 2.60
C ARG A 165 14.93 -8.53 1.95
N LEU A 166 15.84 -9.38 1.49
CA LEU A 166 15.52 -10.71 0.98
C LEU A 166 16.10 -11.77 1.92
N SER A 167 15.22 -12.43 2.69
CA SER A 167 15.59 -13.45 3.68
C SER A 167 15.84 -14.80 3.03
N THR A 168 17.00 -15.40 3.35
CA THR A 168 17.38 -16.78 3.00
C THR A 168 17.18 -17.14 1.52
N PRO A 169 17.72 -16.37 0.55
CA PRO A 169 17.54 -16.65 -0.88
C PRO A 169 18.07 -18.03 -1.33
N GLN A 170 18.94 -18.66 -0.54
CA GLN A 170 19.41 -20.04 -0.79
C GLN A 170 18.27 -21.07 -0.74
N SER A 171 17.17 -20.78 -0.04
CA SER A 171 16.00 -21.67 0.03
C SER A 171 15.05 -21.50 -1.16
N LEU A 172 15.27 -20.49 -2.00
CA LEU A 172 14.36 -20.12 -3.09
C LEU A 172 14.80 -20.74 -4.42
N ASP A 173 13.83 -21.21 -5.20
CA ASP A 173 14.04 -21.71 -6.55
C ASP A 173 14.37 -20.59 -7.54
N ASP A 174 15.07 -20.92 -8.63
CA ASP A 174 15.43 -19.96 -9.69
C ASP A 174 14.21 -19.29 -10.31
N GLY A 175 13.09 -20.01 -10.45
CA GLY A 175 11.84 -19.45 -10.97
C GLY A 175 11.23 -18.38 -10.04
N ILE A 176 11.42 -18.52 -8.73
CA ILE A 176 10.96 -17.52 -7.75
C ILE A 176 11.88 -16.29 -7.83
N ILE A 177 13.21 -16.49 -7.86
CA ILE A 177 14.19 -15.41 -7.98
C ILE A 177 13.97 -14.61 -9.28
N ASP A 178 13.70 -15.28 -10.40
CA ASP A 178 13.38 -14.62 -11.67
C ASP A 178 12.08 -13.80 -11.59
N GLY A 179 11.06 -14.30 -10.88
CA GLY A 179 9.80 -13.57 -10.63
C GLY A 179 9.99 -12.35 -9.72
N VAL A 180 10.81 -12.46 -8.68
CA VAL A 180 11.19 -11.33 -7.82
C VAL A 180 11.99 -10.30 -8.62
N ALA A 181 12.98 -10.74 -9.41
CA ALA A 181 13.77 -9.88 -10.29
C ALA A 181 12.91 -9.10 -11.29
N LYS A 182 11.91 -9.76 -11.90
CA LYS A 182 10.92 -9.12 -12.77
C LYS A 182 10.14 -8.03 -12.03
N THR A 183 9.71 -8.29 -10.79
CA THR A 183 9.00 -7.28 -9.98
C THR A 183 9.89 -6.09 -9.64
N LEU A 184 11.14 -6.32 -9.22
CA LEU A 184 12.10 -5.25 -8.91
C LEU A 184 12.41 -4.38 -10.15
N SER A 185 12.54 -5.01 -11.32
CA SER A 185 12.65 -4.32 -12.60
C SER A 185 11.44 -3.43 -12.89
N GLN A 186 10.23 -3.94 -12.66
CA GLN A 186 8.99 -3.18 -12.83
C GLN A 186 8.89 -1.99 -11.86
N LEU A 187 9.32 -2.14 -10.60
CA LEU A 187 9.36 -1.04 -9.63
C LEU A 187 10.33 0.07 -10.08
N ASN A 188 11.50 -0.31 -10.58
CA ASN A 188 12.48 0.63 -11.10
C ASN A 188 11.94 1.42 -12.32
N ARG A 189 11.24 0.73 -13.24
CA ARG A 189 10.51 1.39 -14.36
C ARG A 189 9.37 2.31 -13.89
N LEU A 190 8.85 2.11 -12.68
CA LEU A 190 7.86 2.98 -12.02
C LEU A 190 8.49 4.11 -11.22
N GLY A 191 9.78 4.40 -11.44
CA GLY A 191 10.52 5.49 -10.79
C GLY A 191 10.91 5.20 -9.35
N LEU A 192 10.76 3.95 -8.89
CA LEU A 192 11.14 3.53 -7.54
C LEU A 192 12.38 2.63 -7.62
N THR A 193 13.54 3.26 -7.42
CA THR A 193 14.83 2.56 -7.47
C THR A 193 15.01 1.66 -6.24
N CYS A 194 15.43 0.42 -6.46
CA CYS A 194 15.48 -0.59 -5.40
C CYS A 194 16.91 -0.78 -4.88
N CYS A 195 17.06 -0.79 -3.56
CA CYS A 195 18.27 -1.17 -2.85
C CYS A 195 17.98 -2.47 -2.07
N VAL A 196 18.60 -3.57 -2.44
CA VAL A 196 18.31 -4.91 -1.89
C VAL A 196 19.43 -5.34 -0.94
N VAL A 197 19.10 -5.75 0.27
CA VAL A 197 20.01 -6.39 1.23
C VAL A 197 19.73 -7.89 1.22
N VAL A 198 20.75 -8.68 0.94
CA VAL A 198 20.67 -10.15 0.94
C VAL A 198 20.96 -10.68 2.33
N ASP A 199 20.02 -11.39 2.93
CA ASP A 199 20.20 -12.01 4.23
C ASP A 199 20.48 -13.52 4.06
N PRO A 200 21.72 -13.99 4.31
CA PRO A 200 22.07 -15.40 4.21
C PRO A 200 21.51 -16.25 5.36
N GLY A 201 20.84 -15.69 6.37
CA GLY A 201 20.35 -16.40 7.54
C GLY A 201 21.43 -16.63 8.61
N THR A 202 21.16 -17.59 9.50
CA THR A 202 22.03 -17.91 10.64
C THR A 202 22.77 -19.22 10.41
N GLU A 203 24.09 -19.18 10.28
CA GLU A 203 25.00 -20.33 10.24
C GLU A 203 26.15 -20.08 11.21
N GLU A 204 26.74 -21.15 11.76
CA GLU A 204 27.76 -21.03 12.82
C GLU A 204 29.09 -20.45 12.32
N VAL A 205 29.39 -20.57 11.02
CA VAL A 205 30.69 -20.19 10.45
C VAL A 205 30.59 -18.90 9.62
N ALA A 206 31.29 -17.86 10.07
CA ALA A 206 31.26 -16.55 9.41
C ALA A 206 31.89 -16.51 8.00
N SER A 207 32.74 -17.46 7.61
CA SER A 207 33.26 -17.52 6.23
C SER A 207 32.24 -18.08 5.24
N THR A 208 31.48 -19.12 5.63
CA THR A 208 30.48 -19.74 4.77
C THR A 208 29.32 -18.79 4.53
N LEU A 209 28.84 -18.10 5.58
CA LEU A 209 27.81 -17.06 5.45
C LEU A 209 28.22 -15.94 4.46
N ARG A 210 29.48 -15.50 4.49
CA ARG A 210 29.97 -14.49 3.52
C ARG A 210 29.94 -15.03 2.11
N GLN A 211 30.38 -16.26 1.91
CA GLN A 211 30.37 -16.90 0.60
C GLN A 211 28.94 -17.05 0.09
N VAL A 212 28.01 -17.55 0.92
CA VAL A 212 26.60 -17.69 0.57
C VAL A 212 25.99 -16.31 0.24
N ALA A 213 26.26 -15.27 1.03
CA ALA A 213 25.76 -13.93 0.74
C ALA A 213 26.23 -13.40 -0.62
N ILE A 214 27.51 -13.61 -0.96
CA ILE A 214 28.10 -13.20 -2.24
C ILE A 214 27.48 -13.99 -3.40
N GLU A 215 27.41 -15.32 -3.29
CA GLU A 215 26.85 -16.20 -4.32
C GLU A 215 25.37 -15.89 -4.59
N GLN A 216 24.57 -15.70 -3.54
CA GLN A 216 23.15 -15.37 -3.69
C GLN A 216 22.93 -13.94 -4.20
N ALA A 217 23.79 -12.98 -3.82
CA ALA A 217 23.76 -11.64 -4.39
C ALA A 217 24.07 -11.65 -5.90
N ASP A 218 25.04 -12.45 -6.35
CA ASP A 218 25.35 -12.63 -7.76
C ASP A 218 24.20 -13.32 -8.52
N ARG A 219 23.61 -14.36 -7.93
CA ARG A 219 22.44 -15.05 -8.50
C ARG A 219 21.29 -14.07 -8.76
N LEU A 220 20.98 -13.21 -7.78
CA LEU A 220 19.96 -12.18 -7.93
C LEU A 220 20.37 -11.10 -8.95
N ALA A 221 21.64 -10.68 -8.95
CA ALA A 221 22.16 -9.68 -9.89
C ALA A 221 22.00 -10.14 -11.34
N ILE A 222 22.32 -11.40 -11.61
CA ILE A 222 22.18 -12.06 -12.91
C ILE A 222 20.69 -12.14 -13.29
N ALA A 223 19.82 -12.56 -12.37
CA ALA A 223 18.38 -12.63 -12.61
C ALA A 223 17.77 -11.26 -12.99
N ILE A 224 18.22 -10.17 -12.36
CA ILE A 224 17.80 -8.81 -12.69
C ILE A 224 18.35 -8.36 -14.04
N GLN A 225 19.61 -8.66 -14.37
CA GLN A 225 20.20 -8.31 -15.68
C GLN A 225 19.57 -9.07 -16.85
N LYS A 226 18.98 -10.24 -16.61
CA LYS A 226 18.17 -10.95 -17.62
C LYS A 226 16.88 -10.20 -17.96
N GLN A 227 16.38 -9.33 -17.09
CA GLN A 227 15.15 -8.58 -17.33
C GLN A 227 15.40 -7.43 -18.34
N PRO A 228 14.41 -7.12 -19.20
CA PRO A 228 14.54 -6.05 -20.18
C PRO A 228 14.81 -4.68 -19.52
N ASP A 229 15.70 -3.90 -20.12
CA ASP A 229 16.09 -2.54 -19.70
C ASP A 229 16.51 -2.40 -18.22
N SER A 230 16.93 -3.49 -17.59
CA SER A 230 17.27 -3.53 -16.17
C SER A 230 18.78 -3.67 -15.98
N LYS A 231 19.32 -2.93 -15.01
CA LYS A 231 20.73 -2.97 -14.62
C LYS A 231 20.83 -3.23 -13.13
N SER A 232 21.75 -4.09 -12.74
CA SER A 232 22.05 -4.38 -11.33
C SER A 232 23.52 -4.14 -11.03
N LEU A 233 23.82 -3.78 -9.78
CA LEU A 233 25.19 -3.63 -9.28
C LEU A 233 25.29 -4.23 -7.87
N ARG A 234 26.23 -5.15 -7.67
CA ARG A 234 26.59 -5.66 -6.34
C ARG A 234 27.60 -4.74 -5.66
N LEU A 235 27.39 -4.41 -4.39
CA LEU A 235 28.36 -3.67 -3.56
C LEU A 235 28.61 -4.45 -2.27
N ASP A 236 29.90 -4.74 -1.99
CA ASP A 236 30.30 -5.53 -0.82
C ASP A 236 30.86 -4.69 0.34
N SER A 237 31.45 -3.53 0.05
CA SER A 237 32.14 -2.68 1.05
C SER A 237 31.33 -1.43 1.40
N VAL A 238 30.03 -1.61 1.67
CA VAL A 238 29.14 -0.48 2.02
C VAL A 238 29.10 -0.21 3.51
N PHE A 239 29.29 -1.24 4.35
CA PHE A 239 29.19 -1.10 5.79
C PHE A 239 30.56 -0.98 6.46
N THR A 240 30.59 -0.17 7.51
CA THR A 240 31.69 -0.07 8.46
C THR A 240 31.19 -0.36 9.85
N PHE A 241 32.02 -1.02 10.65
CA PHE A 241 31.73 -1.30 12.04
C PHE A 241 32.76 -0.61 12.92
N ASP A 242 32.29 0.01 14.00
CA ASP A 242 33.12 0.69 14.97
C ASP A 242 33.14 -0.14 16.26
N PRO A 243 34.27 -0.75 16.64
CA PRO A 243 34.33 -1.65 17.78
C PRO A 243 34.15 -0.91 19.13
N SER A 244 34.25 0.42 19.13
CA SER A 244 34.11 1.26 20.33
C SER A 244 32.80 2.06 20.35
N GLY A 245 31.98 1.93 19.30
CA GLY A 245 30.78 2.74 19.06
C GLY A 245 29.46 1.97 19.21
N SER A 246 28.36 2.57 18.74
CA SER A 246 27.02 1.97 18.76
C SER A 246 26.97 0.61 18.06
N ASP A 247 26.14 -0.31 18.54
CA ASP A 247 25.97 -1.68 17.98
C ASP A 247 25.58 -1.71 16.48
N LEU A 248 25.02 -0.61 15.94
CA LEU A 248 24.61 -0.53 14.53
C LEU A 248 25.78 -0.18 13.60
N PRO A 249 25.89 -0.82 12.42
CA PRO A 249 26.89 -0.48 11.43
C PRO A 249 26.64 0.92 10.82
N GLN A 250 27.70 1.52 10.27
CA GLN A 250 27.65 2.81 9.58
C GLN A 250 27.90 2.63 8.09
N VAL A 251 27.27 3.45 7.25
CA VAL A 251 27.50 3.42 5.79
C VAL A 251 28.80 4.15 5.47
N PHE A 252 29.75 3.47 4.82
CA PHE A 252 31.09 4.00 4.50
C PHE A 252 31.03 5.23 3.60
N SER A 253 30.21 5.18 2.55
CA SER A 253 30.11 6.27 1.57
C SER A 253 28.72 6.39 0.98
N ARG A 254 28.00 7.43 1.39
CA ARG A 254 26.70 7.82 0.82
C ARG A 254 26.77 8.02 -0.70
N LYS A 255 27.84 8.66 -1.19
CA LYS A 255 28.01 8.93 -2.64
C LYS A 255 28.17 7.65 -3.45
N ALA A 256 28.92 6.67 -2.93
CA ALA A 256 29.11 5.39 -3.60
C ALA A 256 27.80 4.60 -3.69
N LEU A 257 26.95 4.68 -2.66
CA LEU A 257 25.63 4.06 -2.64
C LEU A 257 24.64 4.77 -3.59
N LEU A 258 24.57 6.10 -3.55
CA LEU A 258 23.57 6.87 -4.30
C LEU A 258 23.86 7.01 -5.79
N ASN A 259 25.13 7.01 -6.19
CA ASN A 259 25.50 7.19 -7.60
C ASN A 259 24.87 6.10 -8.50
N PRO A 260 25.03 4.79 -8.24
CA PRO A 260 24.36 3.75 -9.04
C PRO A 260 22.83 3.85 -9.02
N LEU A 261 22.24 4.16 -7.86
CA LEU A 261 20.79 4.30 -7.72
C LEU A 261 20.24 5.45 -8.58
N ARG A 262 20.96 6.58 -8.67
CA ARG A 262 20.61 7.70 -9.57
C ARG A 262 20.63 7.34 -11.04
N HIS A 263 21.48 6.40 -11.44
CA HIS A 263 21.51 5.89 -12.82
C HIS A 263 20.40 4.85 -13.09
N GLY A 264 19.50 4.63 -12.13
CA GLY A 264 18.44 3.63 -12.24
C GLY A 264 18.96 2.20 -12.15
N HIS A 265 20.08 1.96 -11.47
CA HIS A 265 20.56 0.59 -11.22
C HIS A 265 19.93 0.05 -9.94
N THR A 266 19.50 -1.21 -9.95
CA THR A 266 19.15 -1.94 -8.72
C THR A 266 20.43 -2.30 -7.99
N VAL A 267 20.64 -1.73 -6.80
CA VAL A 267 21.83 -2.00 -5.99
C VAL A 267 21.57 -3.19 -5.07
N ILE A 268 22.47 -4.18 -5.08
CA ILE A 268 22.39 -5.38 -4.24
C ILE A 268 23.56 -5.32 -3.26
N LEU A 269 23.25 -5.42 -1.98
CA LEU A 269 24.18 -5.26 -0.87
C LEU A 269 24.35 -6.59 -0.16
N THR A 270 25.60 -6.96 0.08
CA THR A 270 25.96 -8.03 1.00
C THR A 270 26.14 -7.45 2.40
N PRO A 271 25.68 -8.13 3.48
CA PRO A 271 25.73 -7.62 4.84
C PRO A 271 27.12 -7.85 5.46
N ILE A 272 28.15 -7.34 4.78
CA ILE A 272 29.55 -7.45 5.17
C ILE A 272 30.03 -6.06 5.56
N ALA A 273 30.54 -5.93 6.79
CA ALA A 273 31.13 -4.71 7.30
C ALA A 273 32.64 -4.84 7.47
N TYR A 274 33.33 -3.72 7.31
CA TYR A 274 34.77 -3.60 7.56
C TYR A 274 35.01 -2.77 8.82
N THR A 275 35.93 -3.22 9.67
CA THR A 275 36.31 -2.44 10.85
C THR A 275 37.11 -1.20 10.42
N LYS A 276 36.93 -0.05 11.09
CA LYS A 276 37.63 1.21 10.74
C LYS A 276 39.14 1.12 10.95
N ASP A 277 39.56 0.50 12.06
CA ASP A 277 40.97 0.48 12.48
C ASP A 277 41.79 -0.57 11.70
N VAL A 278 41.17 -1.71 11.41
CA VAL A 278 41.77 -2.82 10.67
C VAL A 278 40.79 -3.24 9.59
N PRO A 279 41.17 -3.42 8.31
CA PRO A 279 40.27 -3.83 7.23
C PRO A 279 39.87 -5.32 7.34
N ARG A 280 39.38 -5.72 8.52
CA ARG A 280 38.84 -7.04 8.81
C ARG A 280 37.36 -7.04 8.45
N ALA A 281 36.97 -7.96 7.59
CA ALA A 281 35.58 -8.20 7.24
C ALA A 281 34.87 -8.98 8.35
N ALA A 282 33.69 -8.51 8.76
CA ALA A 282 32.77 -9.16 9.66
C ALA A 282 31.37 -9.20 9.03
N ILE A 283 30.58 -10.21 9.35
CA ILE A 283 29.17 -10.24 8.96
C ILE A 283 28.37 -9.41 9.95
N VAL A 284 27.42 -8.66 9.41
CA VAL A 284 26.42 -7.93 10.17
C VAL A 284 25.09 -8.66 10.03
N PRO A 285 24.27 -8.74 11.10
CA PRO A 285 22.87 -9.12 10.95
C PRO A 285 22.17 -8.26 9.89
N ALA A 286 21.42 -8.89 8.98
CA ALA A 286 20.74 -8.15 7.90
C ALA A 286 19.73 -7.12 8.41
N ASN A 287 19.12 -7.38 9.57
CA ASN A 287 18.25 -6.45 10.30
C ASN A 287 18.97 -5.13 10.59
N ASP A 288 20.16 -5.20 11.17
CA ASP A 288 20.96 -4.04 11.55
C ASP A 288 21.49 -3.31 10.32
N ALA A 289 21.83 -4.04 9.26
CA ALA A 289 22.20 -3.46 7.97
C ALA A 289 21.04 -2.64 7.36
N VAL A 290 19.80 -3.16 7.40
CA VAL A 290 18.60 -2.46 6.94
C VAL A 290 18.33 -1.20 7.79
N LEU A 291 18.46 -1.29 9.10
CA LEU A 291 18.28 -0.15 10.01
C LEU A 291 19.35 0.93 9.79
N ALA A 292 20.61 0.53 9.59
CA ALA A 292 21.71 1.44 9.28
C ALA A 292 21.51 2.17 7.95
N LEU A 293 21.10 1.45 6.90
CA LEU A 293 20.75 2.05 5.62
C LEU A 293 19.56 2.99 5.75
N THR A 294 18.55 2.62 6.54
CA THR A 294 17.39 3.48 6.78
C THR A 294 17.81 4.78 7.47
N LYS A 295 18.66 4.69 8.50
CA LYS A 295 19.21 5.85 9.22
C LYS A 295 20.04 6.76 8.30
N GLU A 296 20.87 6.16 7.44
CA GLU A 296 21.65 6.91 6.45
C GLU A 296 20.73 7.60 5.43
N LEU A 297 19.83 6.87 4.79
CA LEU A 297 18.94 7.41 3.76
C LEU A 297 17.97 8.48 4.31
N ALA A 298 17.57 8.38 5.59
CA ALA A 298 16.82 9.39 6.31
C ALA A 298 17.63 10.66 6.65
N GLY A 299 18.95 10.65 6.46
CA GLY A 299 19.86 11.75 6.79
C GLY A 299 20.20 11.86 8.28
N LEU A 300 19.96 10.80 9.06
CA LEU A 300 20.12 10.76 10.52
C LEU A 300 21.42 10.07 10.98
N ALA A 301 22.24 9.58 10.05
CA ALA A 301 23.48 8.87 10.38
C ALA A 301 24.62 9.80 10.82
N SER A 302 24.59 11.08 10.44
CA SER A 302 25.61 12.06 10.82
C SER A 302 25.47 12.40 12.31
N THR A 303 26.48 12.09 13.11
CA THR A 303 26.63 12.64 14.47
C THR A 303 27.07 14.10 14.36
N PRO A 304 26.28 15.07 14.82
CA PRO A 304 26.74 16.46 14.87
C PRO A 304 27.87 16.59 15.90
N ASP A 305 28.83 17.47 15.62
CA ASP A 305 29.82 17.87 16.60
C ASP A 305 29.09 18.68 17.69
N PRO A 306 29.31 18.41 19.00
CA PRO A 306 28.69 19.20 20.07
C PRO A 306 28.93 20.71 19.96
N ASP A 307 30.02 21.14 19.30
CA ASP A 307 30.37 22.55 19.11
C ASP A 307 29.83 23.14 17.79
N GLU A 308 29.16 22.35 16.92
CA GLU A 308 28.60 22.83 15.64
C GLU A 308 27.30 23.62 15.85
N ASP A 309 27.14 24.72 15.11
CA ASP A 309 25.91 25.53 15.14
C ASP A 309 24.69 24.67 14.78
N PRO A 310 23.63 24.63 15.61
CA PRO A 310 22.41 23.87 15.33
C PRO A 310 21.74 24.27 14.02
N MET A 311 21.86 25.53 13.57
CA MET A 311 21.33 25.95 12.28
C MET A 311 22.04 25.29 11.10
N VAL A 312 23.37 25.18 11.14
CA VAL A 312 24.17 24.54 10.10
C VAL A 312 23.88 23.04 10.03
N THR A 313 23.73 22.42 11.19
CA THR A 313 23.33 21.01 11.31
C THR A 313 21.93 20.79 10.71
N ALA A 314 20.96 21.63 11.04
CA ALA A 314 19.60 21.55 10.51
C ALA A 314 19.56 21.74 8.99
N GLU A 315 20.31 22.71 8.44
CA GLU A 315 20.42 22.90 6.99
C GLU A 315 21.08 21.72 6.28
N ARG A 316 22.11 21.13 6.90
CA ARG A 316 22.76 19.90 6.40
C ARG A 316 21.77 18.75 6.34
N ILE A 317 21.06 18.46 7.43
CA ILE A 317 20.05 17.39 7.50
C ILE A 317 18.93 17.65 6.49
N GLY A 318 18.39 18.88 6.44
CA GLY A 318 17.33 19.24 5.51
C GLY A 318 17.76 19.15 4.04
N ARG A 319 19.04 19.31 3.72
CA ARG A 319 19.58 19.04 2.38
C ARG A 319 19.66 17.54 2.09
N LEU A 320 20.10 16.72 3.03
CA LEU A 320 20.16 15.26 2.88
C LEU A 320 18.75 14.65 2.70
N GLN A 321 17.76 15.14 3.44
CA GLN A 321 16.36 14.71 3.36
C GLN A 321 15.64 15.16 2.07
N ARG A 322 16.09 16.26 1.45
CA ARG A 322 15.59 16.70 0.14
C ARG A 322 16.18 15.89 -1.03
N GLU A 323 17.40 15.39 -0.88
CA GLU A 323 18.11 14.61 -1.91
C GLU A 323 17.47 13.23 -2.12
N VAL A 324 17.02 12.60 -1.03
CA VAL A 324 16.55 11.20 -1.03
C VAL A 324 15.19 11.08 -0.32
N SER A 325 14.30 10.26 -0.87
CA SER A 325 13.06 9.82 -0.24
C SER A 325 13.06 8.29 -0.17
N LEU A 326 13.13 7.73 1.03
CA LEU A 326 12.89 6.30 1.22
C LEU A 326 11.39 6.07 1.37
N ASP A 327 10.73 5.72 0.27
CA ASP A 327 9.26 5.64 0.22
C ASP A 327 8.75 4.28 0.71
N ARG A 328 9.52 3.21 0.49
CA ARG A 328 9.10 1.83 0.80
C ARG A 328 10.19 1.04 1.52
N VAL A 329 9.82 0.31 2.58
CA VAL A 329 10.64 -0.71 3.23
C VAL A 329 9.98 -2.08 3.02
N ILE A 330 10.58 -2.94 2.22
CA ILE A 330 9.99 -4.22 1.81
C ILE A 330 10.77 -5.36 2.46
N LEU A 331 10.09 -6.17 3.26
CA LEU A 331 10.65 -7.38 3.86
C LEU A 331 10.11 -8.58 3.11
N LEU A 332 10.99 -9.28 2.39
CA LEU A 332 10.69 -10.49 1.64
C LEU A 332 11.18 -11.70 2.43
N ASP A 333 10.26 -12.37 3.10
CA ASP A 333 10.54 -13.52 3.96
C ASP A 333 9.68 -14.72 3.57
N SER A 334 10.26 -15.92 3.56
CA SER A 334 9.55 -17.18 3.33
C SER A 334 8.34 -17.38 4.27
N LEU A 335 8.40 -16.79 5.46
CA LEU A 335 7.32 -16.80 6.46
C LEU A 335 6.04 -16.08 5.98
N GLY A 336 6.16 -15.11 5.07
CA GLY A 336 5.02 -14.31 4.61
C GLY A 336 4.62 -13.20 5.59
N GLY A 337 3.36 -12.78 5.55
CA GLY A 337 2.86 -11.70 6.39
C GLY A 337 2.65 -12.11 7.85
N ILE A 338 2.35 -11.12 8.70
CA ILE A 338 2.20 -11.28 10.14
C ILE A 338 0.88 -12.01 10.48
N PRO A 339 0.94 -13.16 11.20
CA PRO A 339 -0.25 -13.89 11.63
C PRO A 339 -1.03 -13.12 12.70
N ALA A 340 -2.34 -13.33 12.71
CA ALA A 340 -3.20 -12.93 13.82
C ALA A 340 -3.70 -14.22 14.49
N PHE A 341 -3.53 -14.31 15.80
CA PHE A 341 -3.95 -15.41 16.66
C PHE A 341 -5.28 -15.11 17.36
N ASN A 342 -5.72 -13.85 17.38
CA ASN A 342 -7.02 -13.48 17.92
C ASN A 342 -8.17 -14.07 17.07
N ARG A 343 -9.20 -14.64 17.74
CA ARG A 343 -10.36 -15.39 17.18
C ARG A 343 -11.12 -14.70 16.03
N ARG A 344 -10.85 -13.41 15.78
CA ARG A 344 -11.46 -12.62 14.72
C ARG A 344 -10.68 -12.67 13.40
N GLN A 345 -9.35 -12.82 13.36
CA GLN A 345 -8.57 -12.71 12.11
C GLN A 345 -7.52 -13.81 12.00
N THR A 346 -7.14 -14.19 10.78
CA THR A 346 -6.07 -15.18 10.52
C THR A 346 -4.71 -14.53 10.27
N SER A 347 -4.69 -13.26 9.84
CA SER A 347 -3.48 -12.49 9.54
C SER A 347 -3.76 -10.99 9.59
N HIS A 348 -2.75 -10.21 9.94
CA HIS A 348 -2.82 -8.75 9.87
C HIS A 348 -2.55 -8.29 8.45
N VAL A 349 -3.58 -7.78 7.77
CA VAL A 349 -3.46 -7.26 6.40
C VAL A 349 -2.91 -5.83 6.36
N PHE A 350 -3.28 -5.03 7.36
CA PHE A 350 -2.78 -3.67 7.57
C PHE A 350 -2.46 -3.50 9.04
N ILE A 351 -1.33 -2.86 9.35
CA ILE A 351 -0.94 -2.50 10.72
C ILE A 351 -0.60 -1.01 10.75
N ASN A 352 -1.26 -0.31 11.67
CA ASN A 352 -0.87 1.02 12.09
C ASN A 352 0.12 0.90 13.27
N MET A 353 1.41 1.15 13.03
CA MET A 353 2.45 0.90 14.05
C MET A 353 2.32 1.80 15.29
N GLU A 354 1.68 2.98 15.20
CA GLU A 354 1.47 3.86 16.34
C GLU A 354 0.34 3.38 17.28
N GLN A 355 -0.52 2.46 16.83
CA GLN A 355 -1.67 1.99 17.61
C GLN A 355 -1.63 0.51 17.93
N GLU A 356 -1.30 -0.31 16.94
CA GLU A 356 -1.47 -1.77 17.01
C GLU A 356 -0.16 -2.49 17.33
N TYR A 357 1.00 -1.79 17.36
CA TYR A 357 2.30 -2.44 17.51
C TYR A 357 2.44 -3.21 18.83
N ASP A 358 2.19 -2.55 19.97
CA ASP A 358 2.37 -3.18 21.29
C ASP A 358 1.41 -4.36 21.49
N ASP A 359 0.16 -4.22 21.04
CA ASP A 359 -0.85 -5.27 21.10
C ASP A 359 -0.43 -6.50 20.30
N ILE A 360 0.06 -6.29 19.06
CA ILE A 360 0.51 -7.37 18.18
C ILE A 360 1.81 -8.01 18.71
N GLU A 361 2.75 -7.21 19.22
CA GLU A 361 3.98 -7.75 19.81
C GLU A 361 3.65 -8.66 21.01
N ASN A 362 2.77 -8.21 21.90
CA ASN A 362 2.31 -9.02 23.03
C ASN A 362 1.56 -10.27 22.59
N GLU A 363 0.73 -10.19 21.54
CA GLU A 363 0.03 -11.33 20.96
C GLU A 363 1.00 -12.39 20.40
N LEU A 364 2.03 -11.98 19.65
CA LEU A 364 3.06 -12.87 19.13
C LEU A 364 3.89 -13.49 20.26
N LEU A 365 4.23 -12.72 21.29
CA LEU A 365 4.95 -13.22 22.47
C LEU A 365 4.14 -14.24 23.26
N GLN A 366 2.84 -14.02 23.44
CA GLN A 366 1.94 -15.00 24.07
C GLN A 366 1.84 -16.27 23.22
N ALA A 367 1.69 -16.14 21.89
CA ALA A 367 1.67 -17.29 21.00
C ALA A 367 2.96 -18.12 21.09
N ARG A 368 4.13 -17.46 21.25
CA ARG A 368 5.42 -18.13 21.47
C ARG A 368 5.43 -18.96 22.76
N GLU A 369 4.79 -18.51 23.84
CA GLU A 369 4.75 -19.23 25.11
C GLU A 369 3.78 -20.42 25.13
N ILE A 370 2.73 -20.38 24.28
CA ILE A 370 1.73 -21.45 24.19
C ILE A 370 2.29 -22.69 23.43
N VAL A 371 3.17 -22.48 22.45
CA VAL A 371 3.72 -23.57 21.61
C VAL A 371 4.53 -24.60 22.42
N PRO A 372 5.46 -24.24 23.32
CA PRO A 372 6.19 -25.19 24.15
C PRO A 372 5.31 -26.02 25.10
N ALA A 373 4.20 -25.44 25.57
CA ALA A 373 3.31 -26.11 26.53
C ALA A 373 2.50 -27.24 25.88
N ALA A 374 2.13 -27.10 24.60
CA ALA A 374 1.44 -28.13 23.83
C ALA A 374 2.38 -29.31 23.47
N GLU A 375 3.63 -29.03 23.10
CA GLU A 375 4.61 -30.09 22.83
C GLU A 375 5.02 -30.85 24.10
N SER A 376 5.17 -30.16 25.24
CA SER A 376 5.47 -30.81 26.53
C SER A 376 4.33 -31.69 27.06
N SER A 377 3.07 -31.38 26.74
CA SER A 377 1.90 -32.15 27.20
C SER A 377 1.61 -33.36 26.30
N LEU A 378 1.94 -33.28 25.00
CA LEU A 378 1.89 -34.43 24.09
C LEU A 378 2.97 -35.48 24.41
N LEU A 379 4.15 -35.07 24.91
CA LEU A 379 5.20 -35.99 25.33
C LEU A 379 4.95 -36.67 26.70
N LYS A 380 3.94 -36.23 27.46
CA LYS A 380 3.53 -36.85 28.74
C LYS A 380 2.30 -37.74 28.64
N ALA A 381 1.66 -37.82 27.48
CA ALA A 381 0.50 -38.67 27.23
C ALA A 381 0.81 -39.71 26.15
N ALA A 382 1.78 -40.57 26.41
CA ALA A 382 1.87 -41.85 25.70
C ALA A 382 0.92 -42.86 26.39
N PRO A 383 -0.18 -43.30 25.78
CA PRO A 383 -0.83 -44.52 26.21
C PRO A 383 0.05 -45.70 25.77
N SER A 384 0.48 -46.50 26.74
CA SER A 384 1.17 -47.76 26.56
C SER A 384 0.42 -48.67 25.57
N SER A 385 1.17 -49.17 24.60
CA SER A 385 0.80 -50.15 23.58
C SER A 385 0.32 -51.49 24.16
N ILE A 386 -0.99 -51.68 24.33
CA ILE A 386 -1.62 -53.00 24.52
C ILE A 386 -3.04 -52.98 23.94
N ALA A 387 -3.22 -53.12 22.63
CA ALA A 387 -4.48 -53.60 22.01
C ALA A 387 -4.42 -53.67 20.46
N ASP A 388 -3.35 -54.20 19.88
CA ASP A 388 -3.38 -54.60 18.46
C ASP A 388 -3.16 -56.10 18.36
N ASN A 389 -4.23 -56.85 18.58
CA ASN A 389 -4.37 -58.24 18.17
C ASN A 389 -5.86 -58.58 18.05
N ASN A 390 -6.50 -58.20 16.93
CA ASN A 390 -7.60 -58.98 16.36
C ASN A 390 -7.93 -58.57 14.92
N PRO A 391 -7.85 -59.48 13.93
CA PRO A 391 -8.07 -59.16 12.52
C PRO A 391 -9.46 -59.60 12.02
N ILE A 392 -10.57 -59.14 12.64
CA ILE A 392 -11.95 -59.51 12.18
C ILE A 392 -12.97 -58.35 12.31
N SER A 393 -12.56 -57.09 12.21
CA SER A 393 -13.51 -55.94 12.18
C SER A 393 -13.31 -55.03 10.97
N LYS A 394 -12.80 -55.59 9.87
CA LYS A 394 -13.15 -55.09 8.54
C LYS A 394 -14.46 -55.77 8.14
N PHE A 395 -15.36 -55.00 7.54
CA PHE A 395 -16.70 -55.36 7.06
C PHE A 395 -17.85 -55.03 8.03
N VAL A 396 -18.79 -54.25 7.49
CA VAL A 396 -20.07 -53.77 8.06
C VAL A 396 -19.99 -52.40 8.75
N ASN A 397 -19.97 -51.33 7.94
CA ASN A 397 -21.03 -50.32 7.88
C ASN A 397 -20.64 -49.24 6.86
N ALA A 398 -20.94 -49.52 5.59
CA ALA A 398 -21.31 -48.48 4.66
C ALA A 398 -22.76 -48.07 4.98
N GLU A 399 -23.06 -46.78 4.82
CA GLU A 399 -24.41 -46.23 4.68
C GLU A 399 -25.23 -45.99 5.97
N VAL A 400 -24.86 -44.94 6.71
CA VAL A 400 -25.82 -44.04 7.40
C VAL A 400 -25.23 -42.62 7.42
N VAL A 401 -25.98 -41.64 6.91
CA VAL A 401 -25.68 -40.20 7.02
C VAL A 401 -25.90 -39.75 8.48
N PRO A 402 -24.92 -39.15 9.18
CA PRO A 402 -25.19 -38.54 10.48
C PRO A 402 -25.67 -37.10 10.29
N VAL A 403 -26.85 -36.83 10.81
CA VAL A 403 -27.37 -35.48 11.11
C VAL A 403 -26.51 -34.87 12.24
N PRO A 404 -26.05 -33.61 12.16
CA PRO A 404 -25.27 -33.02 13.24
C PRO A 404 -26.23 -32.42 14.28
N SER A 405 -26.34 -33.08 15.43
CA SER A 405 -26.89 -32.49 16.65
C SER A 405 -25.86 -32.68 17.77
N GLY A 406 -25.00 -31.68 17.92
CA GLY A 406 -24.00 -31.52 18.97
C GLY A 406 -23.50 -30.07 18.96
N PRO A 407 -23.09 -29.50 20.12
CA PRO A 407 -22.61 -28.12 20.21
C PRO A 407 -21.35 -27.95 19.34
N PRO A 408 -21.05 -26.73 18.83
CA PRO A 408 -20.02 -26.53 17.81
C PRO A 408 -18.65 -26.95 18.35
N GLU A 409 -18.06 -27.98 17.74
CA GLU A 409 -16.67 -28.38 17.99
C GLU A 409 -15.73 -27.22 17.65
N GLU A 410 -14.85 -26.93 18.61
CA GLU A 410 -13.83 -25.90 18.53
C GLU A 410 -12.83 -26.22 17.41
N LEU A 411 -12.81 -25.39 16.36
CA LEU A 411 -11.70 -25.30 15.41
C LEU A 411 -10.44 -24.82 16.17
N LYS A 412 -9.67 -25.76 16.72
CA LYS A 412 -8.34 -25.50 17.29
C LYS A 412 -7.40 -25.13 16.14
N MET A 413 -7.08 -23.84 16.03
CA MET A 413 -6.05 -23.33 15.11
C MET A 413 -4.69 -23.93 15.48
N ALA A 414 -4.00 -24.57 14.52
CA ALA A 414 -2.66 -25.09 14.71
C ALA A 414 -1.64 -23.93 14.80
N THR A 415 -0.90 -23.86 15.89
CA THR A 415 0.09 -22.80 16.16
C THR A 415 1.38 -23.07 15.36
N PRO A 416 1.97 -22.06 14.69
CA PRO A 416 3.23 -22.23 13.94
C PRO A 416 4.40 -22.57 14.87
N PRO A 417 5.48 -23.20 14.35
CA PRO A 417 6.66 -23.53 15.14
C PRO A 417 7.30 -22.27 15.76
N GLY A 418 7.87 -22.38 16.96
CA GLY A 418 8.38 -21.23 17.72
C GLY A 418 9.41 -20.36 16.99
N SER A 419 10.22 -20.96 16.10
CA SER A 419 11.18 -20.23 15.25
C SER A 419 10.51 -19.33 14.20
N ALA A 420 9.35 -19.73 13.67
CA ALA A 420 8.59 -18.92 12.72
C ALA A 420 7.97 -17.69 13.42
N ILE A 421 7.50 -17.85 14.67
CA ILE A 421 6.96 -16.74 15.46
C ILE A 421 8.05 -15.71 15.74
N GLU A 422 9.26 -16.15 16.10
CA GLU A 422 10.39 -15.24 16.32
C GLU A 422 10.74 -14.46 15.04
N GLY A 423 10.76 -15.12 13.87
CA GLY A 423 10.98 -14.43 12.59
C GLY A 423 9.90 -13.40 12.25
N HIS A 424 8.62 -13.68 12.52
CA HIS A 424 7.55 -12.69 12.36
C HIS A 424 7.72 -11.48 13.28
N LEU A 425 8.14 -11.73 14.52
CA LEU A 425 8.36 -10.70 15.54
C LEU A 425 9.61 -9.85 15.22
N GLU A 426 10.69 -10.43 14.70
CA GLU A 426 11.81 -9.68 14.14
C GLU A 426 11.38 -8.79 12.97
N ASN A 427 10.61 -9.33 12.03
CA ASN A 427 10.10 -8.56 10.89
C ASN A 427 9.21 -7.38 11.34
N LEU A 428 8.37 -7.58 12.36
CA LEU A 428 7.56 -6.53 12.97
C LEU A 428 8.44 -5.43 13.61
N ARG A 429 9.45 -5.82 14.40
CA ARG A 429 10.38 -4.89 15.07
C ARG A 429 11.21 -4.09 14.09
N VAL A 430 11.77 -4.73 13.05
CA VAL A 430 12.55 -4.04 12.01
C VAL A 430 11.68 -3.04 11.26
N ALA A 431 10.46 -3.42 10.90
CA ALA A 431 9.53 -2.53 10.24
C ALA A 431 9.15 -1.32 11.12
N GLN A 432 8.89 -1.53 12.41
CA GLN A 432 8.59 -0.43 13.35
C GLN A 432 9.78 0.53 13.49
N LYS A 433 10.98 -0.01 13.76
CA LYS A 433 12.19 0.80 13.95
C LYS A 433 12.54 1.59 12.69
N ALA A 434 12.43 0.95 11.52
CA ALA A 434 12.67 1.62 10.24
C ALA A 434 11.67 2.75 9.98
N LEU A 435 10.37 2.49 10.17
CA LEU A 435 9.32 3.49 9.91
C LEU A 435 9.31 4.64 10.93
N ALA A 436 9.77 4.40 12.16
CA ALA A 436 9.91 5.45 13.17
C ALA A 436 10.95 6.52 12.76
N MET A 437 12.01 6.13 12.05
CA MET A 437 13.03 7.05 11.53
C MET A 437 12.61 7.81 10.26
N LEU A 438 11.53 7.36 9.60
CA LEU A 438 11.10 7.86 8.30
C LEU A 438 9.91 8.82 8.41
N PRO A 439 9.68 9.65 7.36
CA PRO A 439 8.47 10.47 7.25
C PRO A 439 7.20 9.60 7.25
N SER A 440 6.07 10.18 7.68
CA SER A 440 4.75 9.49 7.69
C SER A 440 4.25 9.07 6.31
N ALA A 441 4.80 9.63 5.23
CA ALA A 441 4.53 9.23 3.86
C ALA A 441 5.16 7.87 3.48
N SER A 442 6.19 7.44 4.22
CA SER A 442 6.85 6.15 4.00
C SER A 442 6.01 5.00 4.55
N SER A 443 6.17 3.82 3.96
CA SER A 443 5.41 2.63 4.35
C SER A 443 6.24 1.38 4.17
N GLY A 444 5.83 0.30 4.82
CA GLY A 444 6.45 -1.01 4.68
C GLY A 444 5.52 -2.07 4.15
N VAL A 445 6.10 -3.13 3.58
CA VAL A 445 5.37 -4.32 3.12
C VAL A 445 6.14 -5.55 3.57
N ILE A 446 5.43 -6.48 4.22
CA ILE A 446 5.96 -7.78 4.63
C ILE A 446 5.22 -8.84 3.80
N THR A 447 5.94 -9.60 2.98
CA THR A 447 5.34 -10.55 2.03
C THR A 447 6.29 -11.70 1.74
N SER A 448 5.76 -12.81 1.24
CA SER A 448 6.59 -13.90 0.76
C SER A 448 7.18 -13.62 -0.63
N PRO A 449 8.43 -14.03 -0.91
CA PRO A 449 8.99 -14.02 -2.26
C PRO A 449 8.13 -14.81 -3.25
N PHE A 450 7.50 -15.90 -2.80
CA PHE A 450 6.60 -16.73 -3.60
C PHE A 450 5.39 -15.93 -4.10
N GLU A 451 4.69 -15.21 -3.23
CA GLU A 451 3.51 -14.40 -3.61
C GLU A 451 3.88 -13.29 -4.61
N VAL A 452 5.05 -12.68 -4.44
CA VAL A 452 5.59 -11.68 -5.37
C VAL A 452 5.93 -12.30 -6.73
N ALA A 453 6.55 -13.47 -6.75
CA ALA A 453 6.93 -14.15 -7.98
C ALA A 453 5.72 -14.69 -8.77
N SER A 454 4.81 -15.39 -8.09
CA SER A 454 3.60 -15.96 -8.73
C SER A 454 2.73 -14.88 -9.36
N SER A 455 2.61 -13.72 -8.72
CA SER A 455 1.82 -12.60 -9.25
C SER A 455 2.50 -11.84 -10.40
N ALA A 456 3.82 -11.96 -10.54
CA ALA A 456 4.58 -11.40 -11.66
C ALA A 456 4.52 -12.28 -12.92
N GLN A 457 4.13 -13.56 -12.78
CA GLN A 457 3.92 -14.46 -13.91
C GLN A 457 2.62 -14.10 -14.61
N THR A 458 2.73 -13.66 -15.86
CA THR A 458 1.59 -13.51 -16.75
C THR A 458 1.12 -14.90 -17.15
N SER A 459 0.03 -15.38 -16.55
CA SER A 459 -0.68 -16.53 -17.11
C SER A 459 -1.12 -16.18 -18.54
N PRO A 460 -0.99 -17.11 -19.50
CA PRO A 460 -1.59 -16.91 -20.82
C PRO A 460 -3.09 -16.66 -20.62
N PRO A 461 -3.77 -15.92 -21.52
CA PRO A 461 -5.21 -15.79 -21.49
C PRO A 461 -5.82 -17.15 -21.83
N SER A 462 -5.82 -18.07 -20.87
CA SER A 462 -6.63 -19.28 -20.92
C SER A 462 -8.08 -18.84 -21.02
N GLU A 463 -8.75 -19.47 -21.98
CA GLU A 463 -10.09 -19.21 -22.50
C GLU A 463 -11.07 -18.62 -21.47
N PHE A 464 -11.87 -17.67 -21.95
CA PHE A 464 -13.05 -17.04 -21.33
C PHE A 464 -13.88 -17.98 -20.43
N SER A 465 -13.39 -18.28 -19.23
CA SER A 465 -14.07 -19.17 -18.30
C SER A 465 -14.09 -18.54 -16.92
N ALA A 466 -15.32 -18.31 -16.47
CA ALA A 466 -15.76 -17.66 -15.25
C ALA A 466 -15.58 -16.13 -15.19
N VAL A 467 -16.71 -15.45 -14.95
CA VAL A 467 -16.84 -14.09 -14.42
C VAL A 467 -16.30 -14.08 -12.98
N GLY A 468 -15.02 -14.39 -12.80
CA GLY A 468 -14.29 -14.30 -11.54
C GLY A 468 -13.52 -12.98 -11.54
N THR A 469 -13.94 -12.03 -10.71
CA THR A 469 -13.43 -10.65 -10.66
C THR A 469 -12.01 -10.50 -10.09
N ARG A 470 -11.25 -11.58 -9.87
CA ARG A 470 -9.96 -11.50 -9.15
C ARG A 470 -8.82 -12.16 -9.90
N ARG A 471 -8.24 -11.41 -10.86
CA ARG A 471 -6.87 -11.68 -11.34
C ARG A 471 -5.91 -11.53 -10.17
N GLN A 472 -4.95 -12.45 -10.00
CA GLN A 472 -3.89 -12.31 -8.99
C GLN A 472 -3.10 -11.02 -9.26
N ARG A 473 -3.05 -10.12 -8.28
CA ARG A 473 -2.37 -8.82 -8.39
C ARG A 473 -1.04 -8.89 -7.66
N ASN A 474 -0.01 -8.27 -8.22
CA ASN A 474 1.27 -8.17 -7.53
C ASN A 474 1.15 -7.21 -6.33
N PRO A 475 1.43 -7.67 -5.09
CA PRO A 475 1.23 -6.87 -3.89
C PRO A 475 2.12 -5.62 -3.85
N LEU A 476 3.36 -5.73 -4.33
CA LEU A 476 4.32 -4.61 -4.30
C LEU A 476 3.90 -3.51 -5.27
N ILE A 477 3.50 -3.88 -6.48
CA ILE A 477 3.04 -2.93 -7.50
C ILE A 477 1.69 -2.33 -7.11
N HIS A 478 0.76 -3.14 -6.59
CA HIS A 478 -0.52 -2.63 -6.09
C HIS A 478 -0.32 -1.62 -4.97
N ASN A 479 0.53 -1.91 -3.98
CA ASN A 479 0.83 -0.98 -2.89
C ASN A 479 1.50 0.29 -3.39
N LEU A 480 2.43 0.20 -4.34
CA LEU A 480 3.06 1.39 -4.92
C LEU A 480 2.03 2.32 -5.58
N LEU A 481 1.07 1.74 -6.31
CA LEU A 481 0.06 2.50 -7.06
C LEU A 481 -1.07 3.06 -6.18
N THR A 482 -1.52 2.29 -5.20
CA THR A 482 -2.77 2.57 -4.46
C THR A 482 -2.51 3.03 -3.03
N ASP A 483 -1.29 2.81 -2.52
CA ASP A 483 -0.91 3.03 -1.13
C ASP A 483 -1.84 2.36 -0.12
N LYS A 484 -2.36 1.19 -0.52
CA LYS A 484 -3.32 0.37 0.21
C LYS A 484 -2.93 -1.10 0.14
N PRO A 485 -3.27 -1.88 1.19
CA PRO A 485 -3.17 -3.31 1.13
C PRO A 485 -4.06 -3.89 0.01
N LEU A 486 -3.76 -5.12 -0.43
CA LEU A 486 -4.57 -5.84 -1.43
C LEU A 486 -6.02 -6.09 -0.95
N LEU A 487 -6.21 -6.21 0.35
CA LEU A 487 -7.50 -6.39 1.01
C LEU A 487 -7.64 -5.31 2.09
N SER A 488 -8.83 -4.70 2.24
CA SER A 488 -9.02 -3.69 3.28
C SER A 488 -9.23 -4.35 4.65
N SER A 489 -8.55 -3.81 5.67
CA SER A 489 -8.54 -4.31 7.04
C SER A 489 -9.83 -4.04 7.82
N SER A 490 -10.77 -3.28 7.27
CA SER A 490 -12.07 -2.99 7.86
C SER A 490 -13.21 -3.86 7.29
N LEU A 491 -12.93 -4.69 6.27
CA LEU A 491 -13.94 -5.61 5.72
C LEU A 491 -14.29 -6.72 6.73
N PRO A 492 -15.54 -7.18 6.84
CA PRO A 492 -15.90 -8.34 7.65
C PRO A 492 -15.23 -9.62 7.14
N MET A 493 -14.95 -10.59 8.04
CA MET A 493 -14.24 -11.83 7.71
C MET A 493 -14.87 -12.62 6.57
N SER A 494 -16.20 -12.73 6.56
CA SER A 494 -16.96 -13.44 5.52
C SER A 494 -16.72 -12.87 4.11
N ARG A 495 -16.21 -11.63 4.01
CA ARG A 495 -15.93 -10.94 2.74
C ARG A 495 -14.44 -10.84 2.41
N ARG A 496 -13.52 -11.31 3.27
CA ARG A 496 -12.06 -11.26 3.02
C ARG A 496 -11.54 -12.37 2.09
N GLY A 497 -12.43 -13.26 1.65
CA GLY A 497 -12.17 -14.29 0.63
C GLY A 497 -11.82 -15.65 1.24
N PRO A 498 -12.03 -16.75 0.48
CA PRO A 498 -11.70 -18.09 0.94
C PRO A 498 -10.18 -18.30 0.96
N MET A 499 -9.69 -18.98 1.99
CA MET A 499 -8.33 -19.52 2.04
C MET A 499 -8.12 -20.44 0.82
N ASN A 500 -6.99 -20.32 0.11
CA ASN A 500 -6.58 -21.32 -0.87
C ASN A 500 -6.27 -22.62 -0.12
N ILE A 501 -7.30 -23.44 0.13
CA ILE A 501 -7.16 -24.83 0.57
C ILE A 501 -6.80 -25.64 -0.68
N GLY A 502 -5.55 -25.49 -1.11
CA GLY A 502 -4.93 -26.33 -2.13
C GLY A 502 -3.94 -27.27 -1.45
N GLN A 503 -4.31 -28.55 -1.38
CA GLN A 503 -3.46 -29.71 -1.06
C GLN A 503 -2.81 -29.77 0.35
N GLY A 504 -3.47 -30.51 1.25
CA GLY A 504 -2.82 -31.61 1.98
C GLY A 504 -1.74 -31.32 3.02
N THR A 505 -1.59 -30.11 3.55
CA THR A 505 -0.71 -29.87 4.72
C THR A 505 -1.32 -28.84 5.66
N ILE A 506 -1.52 -29.23 6.92
CA ILE A 506 -2.21 -28.45 7.96
C ILE A 506 -1.17 -27.54 8.64
N TYR A 507 -0.78 -26.45 7.98
CA TYR A 507 -0.13 -25.32 8.63
C TYR A 507 -0.81 -24.04 8.13
N PRO A 508 -1.14 -23.06 8.99
CA PRO A 508 -1.60 -21.75 8.54
C PRO A 508 -0.40 -21.00 7.96
N VAL A 509 0.00 -21.33 6.74
CA VAL A 509 0.92 -20.48 5.98
C VAL A 509 0.15 -19.18 5.76
N THR A 510 0.58 -18.10 6.41
CA THR A 510 0.01 -16.75 6.23
C THR A 510 0.40 -16.23 4.86
N SER A 511 -0.28 -16.74 3.84
CA SER A 511 -0.14 -16.37 2.43
C SER A 511 -0.71 -14.98 2.12
N HIS A 512 -0.71 -14.07 3.10
CA HIS A 512 -1.28 -12.73 2.97
C HIS A 512 -0.22 -11.70 3.28
N THR A 513 -0.01 -10.77 2.34
CA THR A 513 0.86 -9.62 2.53
C THR A 513 0.37 -8.73 3.66
N THR A 514 1.26 -8.36 4.57
CA THR A 514 1.00 -7.36 5.60
C THR A 514 1.53 -6.00 5.13
N PHE A 515 0.63 -5.04 4.98
CA PHE A 515 0.99 -3.66 4.74
C PHE A 515 1.17 -2.93 6.08
N VAL A 516 2.27 -2.22 6.24
CA VAL A 516 2.55 -1.52 7.50
C VAL A 516 2.82 -0.05 7.23
N LYS A 517 2.35 0.81 8.13
CA LYS A 517 2.65 2.24 8.11
C LYS A 517 3.06 2.67 9.50
N ARG A 518 3.94 3.67 9.60
CA ARG A 518 4.29 4.30 10.88
C ARG A 518 3.01 4.59 11.65
N GLY A 519 2.05 5.21 10.96
CA GLY A 519 0.73 5.37 11.48
C GLY A 519 0.20 6.77 11.32
N MET A 520 -1.05 6.88 11.74
CA MET A 520 -1.68 8.14 12.07
C MET A 520 -2.08 8.02 13.53
N PRO A 521 -1.75 8.97 14.40
CA PRO A 521 -2.14 8.90 15.80
C PRO A 521 -3.66 8.94 15.87
N VAL A 522 -4.28 8.08 16.68
CA VAL A 522 -5.72 8.15 16.94
C VAL A 522 -5.93 8.38 18.42
N THR A 523 -6.69 9.43 18.71
CA THR A 523 -7.13 9.76 20.05
C THR A 523 -8.59 9.32 20.19
N MET A 524 -8.87 8.49 21.18
CA MET A 524 -10.23 8.05 21.52
C MET A 524 -10.58 8.64 22.89
N LEU A 525 -11.65 9.44 22.93
CA LEU A 525 -12.10 10.14 24.13
C LEU A 525 -13.54 9.72 24.47
N PRO A 526 -13.82 9.17 25.66
CA PRO A 526 -12.86 8.74 26.69
C PRO A 526 -12.03 7.53 26.23
N ASN A 527 -10.88 7.26 26.88
CA ASN A 527 -10.01 6.15 26.48
C ASN A 527 -10.71 4.79 26.75
N PRO A 528 -11.03 3.98 25.71
CA PRO A 528 -11.77 2.73 25.86
C PRO A 528 -10.99 1.65 26.63
N TRP A 529 -9.67 1.77 26.72
CA TRP A 529 -8.81 0.84 27.46
C TRP A 529 -8.87 1.03 28.97
N VAL A 530 -9.26 2.24 29.43
CA VAL A 530 -9.45 2.54 30.85
C VAL A 530 -10.87 2.18 31.25
N GLU A 531 -11.85 2.63 30.45
CA GLU A 531 -13.25 2.38 30.69
C GLU A 531 -13.96 2.03 29.38
N PRO A 532 -14.50 0.81 29.24
CA PRO A 532 -15.19 0.40 28.02
C PRO A 532 -16.47 1.22 27.85
N TRP A 533 -16.73 1.66 26.63
CA TRP A 533 -17.90 2.47 26.33
C TRP A 533 -19.15 1.60 26.44
N THR A 534 -19.94 1.83 27.48
CA THR A 534 -21.16 1.09 27.76
C THR A 534 -22.31 2.04 28.02
N ALA A 535 -23.53 1.59 27.78
CA ALA A 535 -24.74 2.37 28.06
C ALA A 535 -24.84 2.79 29.54
N GLN A 536 -24.27 1.98 30.44
CA GLN A 536 -24.29 2.22 31.89
C GLN A 536 -23.26 3.26 32.33
N SER A 537 -22.07 3.28 31.71
CA SER A 537 -21.06 4.29 31.96
C SER A 537 -21.07 5.37 30.88
N ARG A 538 -21.88 6.41 31.12
CA ARG A 538 -21.93 7.60 30.27
C ARG A 538 -20.81 8.56 30.68
N PRO A 539 -19.82 8.83 29.80
CA PRO A 539 -18.82 9.83 30.12
C PRO A 539 -19.48 11.22 30.22
N ARG A 540 -19.04 12.03 31.18
CA ARG A 540 -19.43 13.46 31.25
C ARG A 540 -18.64 14.32 30.26
N LEU A 541 -18.24 13.73 29.14
CA LEU A 541 -17.48 14.41 28.10
C LEU A 541 -18.43 15.29 27.30
N LYS A 542 -18.07 16.55 27.12
CA LYS A 542 -18.77 17.47 26.22
C LYS A 542 -17.85 17.81 25.04
N LEU A 543 -18.42 18.14 23.90
CA LEU A 543 -17.63 18.57 22.74
C LEU A 543 -16.95 19.93 22.96
N ASP A 544 -17.41 20.69 23.96
CA ASP A 544 -16.88 21.98 24.41
C ASP A 544 -15.72 21.84 25.43
N ASP A 545 -15.31 20.60 25.73
CA ASP A 545 -14.19 20.32 26.64
C ASP A 545 -12.87 20.89 26.07
N PRO A 546 -12.01 21.53 26.89
CA PRO A 546 -10.73 22.09 26.44
C PRO A 546 -9.76 21.07 25.84
N SER A 547 -9.97 19.77 26.07
CA SER A 547 -9.23 18.68 25.43
C SER A 547 -9.53 18.51 23.94
N ILE A 548 -10.62 19.11 23.44
CA ILE A 548 -11.09 19.00 22.06
C ILE A 548 -10.96 20.37 21.38
N ASP A 549 -10.18 20.44 20.30
CA ASP A 549 -10.18 21.58 19.38
C ASP A 549 -11.47 21.56 18.52
N LEU A 550 -12.53 22.17 19.09
CA LEU A 550 -13.82 22.30 18.44
C LEU A 550 -13.73 23.03 17.08
N PRO A 551 -13.01 24.16 16.91
CA PRO A 551 -12.83 24.79 15.60
C PRO A 551 -12.31 23.86 14.52
N ARG A 552 -11.29 23.05 14.82
CA ARG A 552 -10.78 22.05 13.87
C ARG A 552 -11.79 20.94 13.58
N LEU A 553 -12.53 20.48 14.59
CA LEU A 553 -13.58 19.48 14.41
C LEU A 553 -14.70 20.00 13.48
N VAL A 554 -15.13 21.24 13.70
CA VAL A 554 -16.12 21.90 12.83
C VAL A 554 -15.58 22.01 11.41
N HIS A 555 -14.34 22.46 11.22
CA HIS A 555 -13.71 22.50 9.89
C HIS A 555 -13.70 21.13 9.20
N LEU A 556 -13.35 20.07 9.93
CA LEU A 556 -13.37 18.70 9.41
C LEU A 556 -14.77 18.26 8.96
N ILE A 557 -15.81 18.57 9.75
CA ILE A 557 -17.21 18.25 9.40
C ILE A 557 -17.62 19.06 8.16
N GLU A 558 -17.37 20.36 8.15
CA GLU A 558 -17.75 21.22 7.03
C GLU A 558 -17.06 20.81 5.72
N ASP A 559 -15.76 20.51 5.76
CA ASP A 559 -15.02 20.02 4.59
C ASP A 559 -15.53 18.64 4.14
N SER A 560 -15.75 17.69 5.07
CA SER A 560 -16.18 16.34 4.71
C SER A 560 -17.59 16.30 4.11
N PHE A 561 -18.52 17.12 4.60
CA PHE A 561 -19.93 17.12 4.19
C PHE A 561 -20.27 18.20 3.17
N ASP A 562 -19.35 19.12 2.88
CA ASP A 562 -19.51 20.24 1.94
C ASP A 562 -20.67 21.18 2.31
N ARG A 563 -20.90 21.38 3.62
CA ARG A 563 -22.02 22.15 4.18
C ARG A 563 -21.62 22.82 5.49
N LYS A 564 -22.23 23.97 5.79
CA LYS A 564 -22.01 24.71 7.05
C LYS A 564 -22.81 24.10 8.20
N LEU A 565 -22.15 23.87 9.33
CA LEU A 565 -22.74 23.29 10.54
C LEU A 565 -23.31 24.41 11.42
N ASP A 566 -24.54 24.24 11.92
CA ASP A 566 -25.01 25.06 13.04
C ASP A 566 -24.38 24.50 14.32
N VAL A 567 -23.30 25.14 14.76
CA VAL A 567 -22.51 24.66 15.90
C VAL A 567 -23.35 24.65 17.18
N GLN A 568 -24.16 25.68 17.42
CA GLN A 568 -24.89 25.79 18.69
C GLN A 568 -26.03 24.76 18.77
N ASP A 569 -26.80 24.61 17.70
CA ASP A 569 -27.84 23.57 17.63
C ASP A 569 -27.24 22.17 17.79
N TYR A 570 -26.10 21.93 17.12
CA TYR A 570 -25.42 20.64 17.18
C TYR A 570 -24.91 20.30 18.58
N LEU A 571 -24.24 21.25 19.24
CA LEU A 571 -23.71 21.06 20.61
C LEU A 571 -24.83 20.79 21.61
N ASN A 572 -25.93 21.56 21.53
CA ASN A 572 -27.09 21.39 22.42
C ASN A 572 -27.68 19.98 22.34
N ARG A 573 -27.67 19.35 21.16
CA ARG A 573 -28.17 17.98 20.99
C ARG A 573 -27.19 16.91 21.43
N VAL A 574 -25.91 17.07 21.12
CA VAL A 574 -24.91 16.00 21.24
C VAL A 574 -24.29 15.93 22.63
N ASN A 575 -24.12 17.05 23.33
CA ASN A 575 -23.38 17.09 24.59
C ASN A 575 -23.96 16.19 25.70
N ASP A 576 -25.28 16.00 25.74
CA ASP A 576 -25.92 15.15 26.75
C ASP A 576 -26.01 13.68 26.34
N ARG A 577 -25.66 13.36 25.08
CA ARG A 577 -25.76 12.01 24.49
C ARG A 577 -24.42 11.46 24.01
N LEU A 578 -23.33 12.18 24.23
CA LEU A 578 -22.02 11.81 23.70
C LEU A 578 -21.54 10.51 24.36
N ALA A 579 -21.33 9.47 23.53
CA ALA A 579 -20.69 8.23 23.94
C ALA A 579 -19.16 8.39 23.87
N GLY A 580 -18.68 9.08 22.84
CA GLY A 580 -17.28 9.42 22.71
C GLY A 580 -16.92 9.96 21.33
N LEU A 581 -15.67 10.37 21.20
CA LEU A 581 -15.08 11.01 20.04
C LEU A 581 -13.81 10.25 19.64
N ILE A 582 -13.70 9.94 18.36
CA ILE A 582 -12.50 9.37 17.75
C ILE A 582 -11.92 10.45 16.84
N ILE A 583 -10.65 10.80 17.04
CA ILE A 583 -9.91 11.78 16.23
C ILE A 583 -8.70 11.07 15.64
N ALA A 584 -8.54 11.11 14.32
CA ALA A 584 -7.39 10.57 13.61
C ALA A 584 -6.50 11.70 13.08
N GLY A 585 -5.22 11.64 13.42
CA GLY A 585 -4.21 12.61 13.05
C GLY A 585 -4.47 13.98 13.65
N GLU A 586 -4.08 15.01 12.91
CA GLU A 586 -4.38 16.41 13.21
C GLU A 586 -5.78 16.77 12.68
N TYR A 587 -6.82 16.08 13.17
CA TYR A 587 -8.21 16.21 12.68
C TYR A 587 -8.36 15.91 11.18
N GLU A 588 -7.63 14.91 10.68
CA GLU A 588 -7.74 14.47 9.28
C GLU A 588 -8.94 13.55 9.05
N GLY A 589 -9.35 12.85 10.10
CA GLY A 589 -10.60 12.11 10.17
C GLY A 589 -11.14 12.08 11.60
N GLY A 590 -12.44 11.86 11.73
CA GLY A 590 -13.08 11.78 13.03
C GLY A 590 -14.44 11.12 13.00
N ALA A 591 -14.82 10.54 14.15
CA ALA A 591 -16.13 9.96 14.36
C ALA A 591 -16.72 10.43 15.68
N ILE A 592 -17.96 10.92 15.64
CA ILE A 592 -18.74 11.32 16.81
C ILE A 592 -19.77 10.23 17.05
N LEU A 593 -19.74 9.65 18.23
CA LEU A 593 -20.57 8.51 18.62
C LEU A 593 -21.47 8.93 19.78
N THR A 594 -22.75 8.58 19.71
CA THR A 594 -23.76 8.93 20.69
C THR A 594 -24.52 7.70 21.19
N TRP A 595 -25.05 7.82 22.40
CA TRP A 595 -26.02 6.90 22.97
C TRP A 595 -27.42 7.49 22.78
N GLU A 596 -28.22 6.87 21.93
CA GLU A 596 -29.54 7.38 21.56
C GLU A 596 -30.64 6.49 22.14
N LEU A 597 -31.70 7.12 22.65
CA LEU A 597 -32.89 6.41 23.13
C LEU A 597 -33.97 6.41 22.04
N PRO A 598 -34.67 5.29 21.83
CA PRO A 598 -35.79 5.25 20.90
C PRO A 598 -36.93 6.16 21.39
N PRO A 599 -37.70 6.79 20.47
CA PRO A 599 -38.84 7.62 20.82
C PRO A 599 -39.84 6.88 21.73
N GLY A 600 -40.22 7.51 22.84
CA GLY A 600 -41.19 6.96 23.80
C GLY A 600 -40.57 6.18 24.97
N VAL A 601 -39.23 6.15 25.09
CA VAL A 601 -38.53 5.69 26.29
C VAL A 601 -37.98 6.90 27.05
N GLU A 602 -38.28 6.98 28.35
CA GLU A 602 -37.78 8.06 29.21
C GLU A 602 -36.32 7.79 29.63
N ASP A 603 -35.48 8.83 29.65
CA ASP A 603 -34.12 8.75 30.19
C ASP A 603 -34.16 8.87 31.72
N ASP A 604 -34.67 7.83 32.37
CA ASP A 604 -34.77 7.73 33.84
C ASP A 604 -33.53 7.09 34.49
N GLY A 605 -32.54 6.70 33.68
CA GLY A 605 -31.34 5.98 34.13
C GLY A 605 -31.61 4.56 34.63
N SER A 606 -32.82 4.03 34.47
CA SER A 606 -33.16 2.66 34.87
C SER A 606 -32.41 1.62 34.03
N GLU A 607 -32.24 0.41 34.56
CA GLU A 607 -31.63 -0.69 33.80
C GLU A 607 -32.42 -1.01 32.53
N ALA A 608 -33.74 -0.83 32.54
CA ALA A 608 -34.60 -1.05 31.38
C ALA A 608 -34.35 -0.03 30.27
N SER A 609 -34.17 1.25 30.60
CA SER A 609 -33.85 2.32 29.65
C SER A 609 -32.43 2.17 29.11
N ASN A 610 -31.46 1.83 29.97
CA ASN A 610 -30.08 1.58 29.57
C ASN A 610 -29.96 0.36 28.62
N ALA A 611 -30.75 -0.70 28.83
CA ALA A 611 -30.75 -1.89 27.98
C ALA A 611 -31.27 -1.62 26.56
N ARG A 612 -32.14 -0.60 26.40
CA ARG A 612 -32.72 -0.20 25.10
C ARG A 612 -31.94 0.90 24.40
N MET A 613 -30.82 1.32 24.98
CA MET A 613 -30.01 2.40 24.42
C MET A 613 -29.25 1.92 23.18
N VAL A 614 -29.24 2.76 22.15
CA VAL A 614 -28.71 2.43 20.84
C VAL A 614 -27.36 3.14 20.63
N PRO A 615 -26.27 2.39 20.37
CA PRO A 615 -25.02 3.00 19.96
C PRO A 615 -25.15 3.53 18.52
N TYR A 616 -25.00 4.84 18.36
CA TYR A 616 -25.23 5.54 17.10
C TYR A 616 -23.98 6.30 16.64
N LEU A 617 -23.61 6.17 15.38
CA LEU A 617 -22.57 6.98 14.75
C LEU A 617 -23.24 8.20 14.09
N ASP A 618 -23.05 9.37 14.70
CA ASP A 618 -23.71 10.62 14.35
C ASP A 618 -22.98 11.40 13.25
N LYS A 619 -21.65 11.46 13.33
CA LYS A 619 -20.79 12.02 12.27
C LYS A 619 -19.63 11.10 12.02
N PHE A 620 -19.39 10.84 10.74
CA PHE A 620 -18.18 10.20 10.24
C PHE A 620 -17.59 11.13 9.19
N ALA A 621 -16.52 11.83 9.56
CA ALA A 621 -15.95 12.90 8.76
C ALA A 621 -14.50 12.56 8.40
N VAL A 622 -14.14 12.77 7.13
CA VAL A 622 -12.76 12.64 6.64
C VAL A 622 -12.51 13.77 5.65
N LEU A 623 -11.39 14.48 5.79
CA LEU A 623 -11.05 15.59 4.89
C LEU A 623 -11.01 15.13 3.44
N LYS A 624 -11.50 15.94 2.51
CA LYS A 624 -11.57 15.58 1.07
C LYS A 624 -10.19 15.22 0.51
N ARG A 625 -9.12 15.86 1.00
CA ARG A 625 -7.73 15.54 0.61
C ARG A 625 -7.26 14.15 1.07
N SER A 626 -7.84 13.65 2.16
CA SER A 626 -7.52 12.37 2.80
C SER A 626 -8.54 11.28 2.46
N GLN A 627 -9.62 11.61 1.72
CA GLN A 627 -10.55 10.63 1.20
C GLN A 627 -9.91 9.82 0.07
N GLY A 628 -9.83 8.50 0.25
CA GLY A 628 -9.28 7.58 -0.75
C GLY A 628 -7.76 7.47 -0.77
N ALA A 629 -7.03 8.31 -0.04
CA ALA A 629 -5.59 8.23 0.21
C ALA A 629 -5.31 7.93 1.70
N GLY A 630 -4.25 7.19 2.04
CA GLY A 630 -3.79 7.06 3.42
C GLY A 630 -4.60 6.14 4.36
N GLY A 631 -5.80 5.70 3.99
CA GLY A 631 -6.58 4.73 4.78
C GLY A 631 -7.25 5.32 6.04
N VAL A 632 -7.30 6.65 6.17
CA VAL A 632 -7.86 7.35 7.36
C VAL A 632 -9.26 6.87 7.73
N ALA A 633 -10.15 6.72 6.74
CA ALA A 633 -11.49 6.20 6.95
C ALA A 633 -11.49 4.77 7.54
N ASP A 634 -10.60 3.90 7.05
CA ASP A 634 -10.49 2.53 7.56
C ASP A 634 -9.89 2.54 8.98
N ILE A 635 -8.97 3.45 9.30
CA ILE A 635 -8.40 3.64 10.65
C ILE A 635 -9.51 4.05 11.63
N VAL A 636 -10.26 5.12 11.34
CA VAL A 636 -11.35 5.60 12.21
C VAL A 636 -12.43 4.52 12.40
N PHE A 637 -12.79 3.83 11.31
CA PHE A 637 -13.80 2.76 11.37
C PHE A 637 -13.33 1.52 12.14
N ASN A 638 -12.06 1.13 11.99
CA ASN A 638 -11.48 0.04 12.78
C ASN A 638 -11.44 0.41 14.26
N ALA A 639 -11.01 1.62 14.62
CA ALA A 639 -11.03 2.09 16.02
C ALA A 639 -12.45 2.06 16.60
N MET A 640 -13.45 2.49 15.81
CA MET A 640 -14.86 2.46 16.21
C MET A 640 -15.37 1.03 16.46
N VAL A 641 -15.15 0.09 15.54
CA VAL A 641 -15.76 -1.25 15.62
C VAL A 641 -14.95 -2.23 16.47
N ARG A 642 -13.62 -2.05 16.55
CA ARG A 642 -12.75 -2.98 17.29
C ARG A 642 -12.57 -2.54 18.75
N SER A 643 -12.33 -1.25 18.97
CA SER A 643 -11.97 -0.72 20.30
C SER A 643 -13.19 -0.13 21.02
N CYS A 644 -13.96 0.75 20.35
CA CYS A 644 -15.04 1.50 21.02
C CYS A 644 -16.34 0.69 21.16
N PHE A 645 -16.82 0.09 20.07
CA PHE A 645 -18.09 -0.64 20.00
C PHE A 645 -17.92 -2.07 19.44
N PRO A 646 -17.26 -2.98 20.16
CA PRO A 646 -17.05 -4.37 19.72
C PRO A 646 -18.35 -5.16 19.55
N ASN A 647 -19.45 -4.73 20.21
CA ASN A 647 -20.79 -5.32 20.11
C ASN A 647 -21.63 -4.72 18.97
N GLY A 648 -21.05 -3.79 18.22
CA GLY A 648 -21.63 -3.16 17.04
C GLY A 648 -22.28 -1.81 17.30
N VAL A 649 -22.42 -1.05 16.22
CA VAL A 649 -22.94 0.32 16.17
C VAL A 649 -23.87 0.44 14.95
N CYS A 650 -24.82 1.38 15.01
CA CYS A 650 -25.68 1.71 13.87
C CYS A 650 -25.47 3.14 13.38
N TRP A 651 -25.79 3.37 12.11
CA TRP A 651 -25.78 4.71 11.52
C TRP A 651 -26.77 4.79 10.38
N ARG A 652 -27.08 6.02 9.96
CA ARG A 652 -27.83 6.27 8.73
C ARG A 652 -26.99 7.03 7.71
N SER A 653 -27.29 6.83 6.43
CA SER A 653 -26.69 7.56 5.33
C SER A 653 -27.75 7.84 4.26
N ARG A 654 -27.66 8.99 3.58
CA ARG A 654 -28.57 9.36 2.49
C ARG A 654 -28.44 8.34 1.35
N LYS A 655 -29.55 7.98 0.69
CA LYS A 655 -29.58 6.96 -0.38
C LYS A 655 -28.63 7.30 -1.55
N ASN A 656 -28.44 8.57 -1.84
CA ASN A 656 -27.56 9.07 -2.92
C ASN A 656 -26.09 9.30 -2.51
N ASN A 657 -25.70 9.00 -1.27
CA ASN A 657 -24.33 9.19 -0.81
C ASN A 657 -23.36 8.26 -1.56
N PRO A 658 -22.32 8.77 -2.26
CA PRO A 658 -21.34 7.93 -2.96
C PRO A 658 -20.58 6.98 -2.03
N VAL A 659 -20.48 7.30 -0.73
CA VAL A 659 -19.81 6.48 0.28
C VAL A 659 -20.62 5.21 0.62
N ASN A 660 -21.91 5.13 0.25
CA ASN A 660 -22.73 3.95 0.56
C ASN A 660 -22.11 2.65 0.05
N LYS A 661 -21.43 2.66 -1.09
CA LYS A 661 -20.70 1.48 -1.58
C LYS A 661 -19.67 0.97 -0.56
N TRP A 662 -18.93 1.89 0.06
CA TRP A 662 -17.94 1.59 1.09
C TRP A 662 -18.61 1.09 2.38
N TYR A 663 -19.76 1.65 2.77
CA TYR A 663 -20.55 1.17 3.91
C TYR A 663 -21.12 -0.24 3.67
N PHE A 664 -21.68 -0.53 2.50
CA PHE A 664 -22.21 -1.87 2.15
C PHE A 664 -21.16 -2.97 2.29
N GLU A 665 -19.90 -2.67 1.97
CA GLU A 665 -18.80 -3.61 2.08
C GLU A 665 -18.41 -3.89 3.55
N ARG A 666 -18.67 -2.95 4.47
CA ARG A 666 -18.20 -2.96 5.86
C ARG A 666 -19.29 -3.26 6.90
N SER A 667 -20.54 -2.95 6.60
CA SER A 667 -21.68 -3.29 7.45
C SER A 667 -21.96 -4.79 7.45
N LEU A 668 -22.49 -5.31 8.56
CA LEU A 668 -23.05 -6.66 8.61
C LEU A 668 -24.43 -6.72 7.95
N GLY A 669 -25.19 -5.64 8.02
CA GLY A 669 -26.48 -5.53 7.34
C GLY A 669 -26.89 -4.08 7.07
N THR A 670 -27.88 -3.95 6.20
CA THR A 670 -28.41 -2.66 5.75
C THR A 670 -29.92 -2.73 5.62
N TRP A 671 -30.61 -1.64 5.93
CA TRP A 671 -32.05 -1.54 5.82
C TRP A 671 -32.44 -0.19 5.22
N LYS A 672 -33.25 -0.21 4.16
CA LYS A 672 -33.75 1.02 3.55
C LYS A 672 -34.99 1.45 4.32
N LEU A 673 -34.95 2.64 4.92
CA LEU A 673 -36.11 3.20 5.57
C LEU A 673 -37.13 3.60 4.48
N SER A 674 -38.31 3.02 4.55
CA SER A 674 -39.46 3.42 3.73
C SER A 674 -39.84 4.85 4.08
N ASP A 675 -40.38 5.58 3.10
CA ASP A 675 -40.92 6.94 3.28
C ASP A 675 -39.91 8.04 3.69
N THR A 676 -38.61 7.74 3.69
CA THR A 676 -37.53 8.70 3.96
C THR A 676 -36.39 8.57 2.95
N ASN A 677 -35.47 9.53 2.87
CA ASN A 677 -34.28 9.44 2.00
C ASN A 677 -33.10 8.69 2.65
N TRP A 678 -33.33 7.96 3.74
CA TRP A 678 -32.28 7.38 4.57
C TRP A 678 -32.14 5.85 4.38
N THR A 679 -30.92 5.37 4.53
CA THR A 679 -30.57 3.94 4.64
C THR A 679 -29.84 3.73 5.96
N MET A 680 -30.33 2.79 6.77
CA MET A 680 -29.71 2.36 8.01
C MET A 680 -28.67 1.27 7.73
N PHE A 681 -27.54 1.33 8.42
CA PHE A 681 -26.46 0.36 8.38
C PHE A 681 -26.08 -0.01 9.82
N TRP A 682 -25.58 -1.24 10.02
CA TRP A 682 -25.11 -1.67 11.33
C TRP A 682 -23.96 -2.68 11.27
N THR A 683 -23.21 -2.77 12.37
CA THR A 683 -22.19 -3.81 12.62
C THR A 683 -22.54 -4.75 13.76
N THR A 684 -23.73 -4.62 14.36
CA THR A 684 -24.21 -5.51 15.44
C THR A 684 -24.51 -6.92 14.89
N PRO A 685 -23.83 -7.97 15.38
CA PRO A 685 -24.11 -9.36 15.00
C PRO A 685 -25.52 -9.78 15.45
N GLY A 686 -26.21 -10.58 14.64
CA GLY A 686 -27.53 -11.13 15.00
C GLY A 686 -28.67 -10.10 15.15
N LEU A 687 -28.48 -8.84 14.75
CA LEU A 687 -29.48 -7.77 14.99
C LEU A 687 -30.89 -8.10 14.46
N VAL A 688 -30.98 -8.82 13.34
CA VAL A 688 -32.26 -9.17 12.71
C VAL A 688 -33.04 -10.24 13.50
N GLU A 689 -32.34 -11.03 14.33
CA GLU A 689 -32.94 -12.06 15.17
C GLU A 689 -33.64 -11.43 16.39
N ASP A 690 -33.14 -10.28 16.87
CA ASP A 690 -33.74 -9.49 17.94
C ASP A 690 -34.70 -8.42 17.37
N SER A 691 -35.98 -8.77 17.32
CA SER A 691 -37.03 -7.90 16.79
C SER A 691 -37.19 -6.59 17.57
N GLN A 692 -36.89 -6.56 18.87
CA GLN A 692 -37.03 -5.34 19.68
C GLN A 692 -35.86 -4.40 19.39
N LYS A 693 -34.62 -4.90 19.46
CA LYS A 693 -33.42 -4.11 19.19
C LYS A 693 -33.39 -3.56 17.77
N PHE A 694 -33.87 -4.33 16.80
CA PHE A 694 -34.01 -3.87 15.41
C PHE A 694 -34.97 -2.68 15.29
N ARG A 695 -36.12 -2.73 15.96
CA ARG A 695 -37.10 -1.62 15.97
C ARG A 695 -36.55 -0.39 16.67
N ASP A 696 -35.81 -0.57 17.76
CA ASP A 696 -35.17 0.53 18.48
C ASP A 696 -34.14 1.25 17.59
N TYR A 697 -33.31 0.49 16.85
CA TYR A 697 -32.36 1.06 15.87
C TYR A 697 -33.08 1.80 14.73
N GLU A 698 -34.17 1.22 14.22
CA GLU A 698 -34.98 1.83 13.17
C GLU A 698 -35.60 3.15 13.63
N ALA A 699 -36.15 3.17 14.85
CA ALA A 699 -36.82 4.32 15.43
C ALA A 699 -35.83 5.46 15.73
N VAL A 700 -34.65 5.14 16.26
CA VAL A 700 -33.56 6.12 16.44
C VAL A 700 -33.18 6.72 15.08
N CYS A 701 -32.88 5.90 14.07
CA CYS A 701 -32.47 6.40 12.75
C CYS A 701 -33.50 7.32 12.07
N ARG A 702 -34.80 7.13 12.35
CA ARG A 702 -35.89 8.01 11.88
C ARG A 702 -35.99 9.31 12.67
N SER A 703 -35.71 9.28 13.97
CA SER A 703 -35.94 10.42 14.87
C SER A 703 -34.88 11.52 14.80
N ILE A 704 -33.62 11.19 14.44
CA ILE A 704 -32.51 12.15 14.44
C ILE A 704 -32.78 13.30 13.48
N GLN A 705 -32.64 14.53 13.97
CA GLN A 705 -32.82 15.75 13.19
C GLN A 705 -31.50 16.23 12.54
N PRO A 706 -31.55 16.89 11.36
CA PRO A 706 -30.37 17.51 10.76
C PRO A 706 -29.99 18.81 11.48
N SER A 707 -28.68 19.05 11.69
CA SER A 707 -28.15 20.25 12.36
C SER A 707 -27.30 21.12 11.42
N TRP A 708 -27.76 21.35 10.19
CA TRP A 708 -27.03 22.14 9.19
C TRP A 708 -27.53 23.60 9.18
N ALA A 709 -26.63 24.57 9.00
CA ALA A 709 -26.98 25.99 9.00
C ALA A 709 -27.84 26.41 7.79
N ASP A 710 -27.77 25.66 6.69
CA ASP A 710 -28.57 25.91 5.50
C ASP A 710 -29.91 25.18 5.58
N ASP A 711 -31.00 25.95 5.75
CA ASP A 711 -32.38 25.46 5.62
C ASP A 711 -32.71 25.23 4.13
N THR A 712 -32.15 24.17 3.57
CA THR A 712 -32.29 23.88 2.13
C THR A 712 -33.69 23.41 1.72
N GLY A 713 -34.67 23.33 2.64
CA GLY A 713 -36.05 22.93 2.30
C GLY A 713 -36.19 21.55 1.63
N VAL A 714 -35.11 20.76 1.60
CA VAL A 714 -35.13 19.37 1.14
C VAL A 714 -35.73 18.57 2.28
N VAL A 715 -36.99 18.16 2.11
CA VAL A 715 -37.66 17.21 3.00
C VAL A 715 -36.83 15.91 2.98
N ASP A 716 -36.13 15.63 4.09
CA ASP A 716 -35.22 14.48 4.29
C ASP A 716 -35.98 13.20 4.70
#